data_AF-A0A520YMQ5-F1
#
_entry.id   AF-A0A520YMQ5-F1
#
_cell.length_a   1.000
_cell.length_b   1.000
_cell.length_c   1.000
_cell.angle_alpha   90.00
_cell.angle_beta   90.00
_cell.angle_gamma   90.00
#
_symmetry.space_group_name_H-M   'P 1'
#
loop_
_entity.id
_entity.type
_entity.pdbx_description
1 polymer ?
#
loop_
_entity_poly.entity_id
_entity_poly.type
_entity_poly.pdbx_seq_one_letter_code
_entity_poly.pdbx_strand_id
1 'polypeptide(L)'
;MRKFTGMLCLALIGGAIGCSTTSPEVTQYEAALRQATSCEDVLDAVQQDAIAKVDLELESFINQEYYNRWGGPFEGDVALGGGFGGTGGSASPTADGDNGAEAPTGFSDTNRQVGDVDEADIVKVGDDGRKLFVIRGNGFYEFDSWPASQMSKVADLEIEGGAIEMFVEGDRAVVFSNAYGVEALDDGDLCQGYYGGGPEPALADIDGYYYCGRSFVKITIIDLSGETPEALREVYVDGWYTSSRRHDSIVRAVVQSSMQRPGTVPHLYDFVYNAESYPETREAEILLAQAWAVKAKEAIAATVLEDWVPVWGERVDGEIQEQPVQCADFYSPAPGLTNYGLTQIVGLDIESDSSTQITSILGQASQVYANGEAMVLTQPDWTFFERGVNSDRTAVHRFAVSFDQQRTPYQGSGFVQGIVNDQFSIDERDGIIRIATTRTTWADQNVGAVAPDIWVPPTTDNLVSTLRLDGNALELAGSTPPLAEGERIFSARFIGDLAYIVTFRQVDPLFAIDLGDPESPKVLGELKIPGFSDYMHPLGDGHLLTIGRDIDEVTQRDNGTALQIFDVSDPVNPSLAHKALVGEGYSEANHNHKAFNFYADKGLLAFPFVSYQGNFSSTLELWDVSATDGFSRRGAVDHSDLVLDDCGGVPYPVEEFYYQCGYQPQISRGVFISGDDQEFIYSISHGGVRVHDVDDLSTPVATATY
;
A
#
# COMPACT_ATOMS: atom_id res chain seq x y z
N MET A 1 -71.24 -30.07 17.24
CA MET A 1 -71.22 -31.27 18.10
C MET A 1 -70.36 -32.33 17.44
N ARG A 2 -69.49 -33.04 18.19
CA ARG A 2 -68.84 -34.34 17.81
C ARG A 2 -67.92 -34.29 16.55
N LYS A 3 -66.79 -35.00 16.49
CA LYS A 3 -66.13 -35.87 17.48
C LYS A 3 -64.62 -35.95 17.18
N PHE A 4 -63.80 -36.03 18.22
CA PHE A 4 -62.45 -36.61 18.13
C PHE A 4 -62.54 -38.12 17.88
N THR A 5 -61.65 -38.66 17.05
CA THR A 5 -61.16 -40.05 17.13
C THR A 5 -59.71 -40.04 16.67
N GLY A 6 -58.76 -40.30 17.58
CA GLY A 6 -57.35 -40.51 17.21
C GLY A 6 -57.06 -41.99 16.95
N MET A 7 -56.00 -42.27 16.20
CA MET A 7 -55.43 -43.61 16.11
C MET A 7 -53.91 -43.51 16.17
N LEU A 8 -53.30 -44.28 17.09
CA LEU A 8 -51.88 -44.25 17.37
C LEU A 8 -51.18 -45.35 16.55
N CYS A 9 -50.15 -45.00 15.79
CA CYS A 9 -49.19 -45.95 15.22
C CYS A 9 -47.78 -45.45 15.54
N LEU A 10 -46.88 -46.38 15.87
CA LEU A 10 -45.55 -46.08 16.43
C LEU A 10 -44.50 -47.00 15.80
N ALA A 11 -43.33 -46.43 15.48
CA ALA A 11 -42.11 -47.10 14.99
C ALA A 11 -42.25 -47.83 13.62
N LEU A 12 -41.22 -47.92 12.77
CA LEU A 12 -39.77 -47.72 12.95
C LEU A 12 -39.19 -46.83 11.83
N ILE A 13 -38.24 -45.95 12.17
CA ILE A 13 -37.36 -45.31 11.18
C ILE A 13 -35.99 -45.97 11.29
N GLY A 14 -35.56 -46.66 10.22
CA GLY A 14 -34.19 -47.14 10.08
C GLY A 14 -33.34 -46.06 9.43
N GLY A 15 -32.58 -45.31 10.24
CA GLY A 15 -31.68 -44.28 9.72
C GLY A 15 -30.43 -44.89 9.09
N ALA A 16 -30.29 -44.75 7.78
CA ALA A 16 -29.01 -44.88 7.09
C ALA A 16 -28.51 -43.47 6.79
N ILE A 17 -27.72 -42.90 7.71
CA ILE A 17 -27.04 -41.62 7.47
C ILE A 17 -25.86 -41.91 6.54
N GLY A 18 -26.06 -41.70 5.24
CA GLY A 18 -24.96 -41.54 4.31
C GLY A 18 -24.40 -40.14 4.47
N CYS A 19 -23.18 -40.00 4.98
CA CYS A 19 -22.48 -38.72 4.95
C CYS A 19 -22.15 -38.38 3.49
N SER A 20 -22.97 -37.53 2.87
CA SER A 20 -22.61 -36.84 1.64
C SER A 20 -21.73 -35.65 2.01
N THR A 21 -20.42 -35.81 1.86
CA THR A 21 -19.45 -34.70 1.90
C THR A 21 -19.56 -33.89 0.61
N THR A 22 -20.66 -33.13 0.49
CA THR A 22 -20.70 -31.96 -0.39
C THR A 22 -19.90 -30.87 0.30
N SER A 23 -18.75 -30.49 -0.26
CA SER A 23 -18.11 -29.22 0.07
C SER A 23 -19.14 -28.09 -0.06
N PRO A 24 -19.15 -27.09 0.83
CA PRO A 24 -20.06 -25.96 0.69
C PRO A 24 -19.80 -25.26 -0.65
N GLU A 25 -20.85 -25.00 -1.43
CA GLU A 25 -20.71 -24.16 -2.62
C GLU A 25 -20.30 -22.76 -2.16
N VAL A 26 -19.11 -22.33 -2.58
CA VAL A 26 -18.51 -21.06 -2.17
C VAL A 26 -19.22 -19.91 -2.88
N THR A 27 -20.21 -19.31 -2.22
CA THR A 27 -21.07 -18.29 -2.83
C THR A 27 -20.51 -16.87 -2.73
N GLN A 28 -20.90 -16.00 -3.65
CA GLN A 28 -20.54 -14.57 -3.63
C GLN A 28 -20.95 -13.83 -2.35
N TYR A 29 -21.95 -14.34 -1.61
CA TYR A 29 -22.36 -13.80 -0.31
C TYR A 29 -21.29 -13.93 0.79
N GLU A 30 -20.28 -14.77 0.60
CA GLU A 30 -19.21 -14.99 1.58
C GLU A 30 -18.22 -13.81 1.66
N ALA A 31 -18.08 -13.01 0.59
CA ALA A 31 -17.33 -11.76 0.61
C ALA A 31 -18.10 -10.60 1.30
N ALA A 32 -19.42 -10.74 1.50
CA ALA A 32 -20.25 -9.64 1.94
C ALA A 32 -19.97 -9.25 3.39
N LEU A 33 -19.53 -8.00 3.60
CA LEU A 33 -19.23 -7.49 4.93
C LEU A 33 -20.51 -7.29 5.76
N ARG A 34 -20.57 -7.91 6.93
CA ARG A 34 -21.57 -7.68 7.99
C ARG A 34 -21.15 -6.46 8.82
N GLN A 35 -21.93 -5.39 8.73
CA GLN A 35 -21.87 -4.26 9.65
C GLN A 35 -22.34 -4.68 11.06
N ALA A 36 -21.62 -4.27 12.09
CA ALA A 36 -22.03 -4.43 13.49
C ALA A 36 -23.07 -3.36 13.90
N THR A 37 -23.96 -3.68 14.84
CA THR A 37 -24.96 -2.74 15.37
C THR A 37 -24.68 -2.29 16.82
N SER A 38 -23.70 -2.92 17.45
CA SER A 38 -23.30 -2.75 18.85
C SER A 38 -21.87 -3.25 19.04
N CYS A 39 -21.23 -2.88 20.15
CA CYS A 39 -19.91 -3.41 20.51
C CYS A 39 -19.95 -4.92 20.87
N GLU A 40 -21.13 -5.46 21.25
CA GLU A 40 -21.35 -6.90 21.45
C GLU A 40 -21.28 -7.65 20.10
N ASP A 41 -21.85 -7.09 19.02
CA ASP A 41 -21.74 -7.65 17.67
C ASP A 41 -20.29 -7.69 17.14
N VAL A 42 -19.45 -6.74 17.58
CA VAL A 42 -18.02 -6.66 17.21
C VAL A 42 -17.22 -7.71 17.96
N LEU A 43 -17.41 -7.83 19.27
CA LEU A 43 -16.75 -8.86 20.07
C LEU A 43 -17.11 -10.26 19.57
N ASP A 44 -18.39 -10.51 19.27
CA ASP A 44 -18.85 -11.75 18.64
C ASP A 44 -18.22 -11.98 17.26
N ALA A 45 -18.06 -10.93 16.43
CA ALA A 45 -17.39 -11.03 15.13
C ALA A 45 -15.94 -11.53 15.27
N VAL A 46 -15.16 -10.87 16.13
CA VAL A 46 -13.72 -11.14 16.26
C VAL A 46 -13.49 -12.46 17.00
N GLN A 47 -14.30 -12.79 18.02
CA GLN A 47 -14.21 -14.11 18.67
C GLN A 47 -14.58 -15.24 17.70
N GLN A 48 -15.62 -15.10 16.87
CA GLN A 48 -15.96 -16.12 15.87
C GLN A 48 -14.86 -16.30 14.82
N ASP A 49 -14.29 -15.19 14.32
CA ASP A 49 -13.17 -15.20 13.37
C ASP A 49 -11.91 -15.87 13.96
N ALA A 50 -11.53 -15.51 15.19
CA ALA A 50 -10.41 -16.12 15.88
C ALA A 50 -10.65 -17.61 16.19
N ILE A 51 -11.89 -18.01 16.53
CA ILE A 51 -12.26 -19.41 16.74
C ILE A 51 -12.18 -20.21 15.43
N ALA A 52 -12.64 -19.64 14.31
CA ALA A 52 -12.51 -20.24 12.99
C ALA A 52 -11.03 -20.41 12.59
N LYS A 53 -10.20 -19.40 12.85
CA LYS A 53 -8.74 -19.46 12.63
C LYS A 53 -8.07 -20.54 13.48
N VAL A 54 -8.53 -20.78 14.71
CA VAL A 54 -8.06 -21.92 15.54
C VAL A 54 -8.47 -23.28 14.96
N ASP A 55 -9.64 -23.42 14.33
CA ASP A 55 -10.01 -24.65 13.61
C ASP A 55 -9.16 -24.86 12.35
N LEU A 56 -8.90 -23.81 11.58
CA LEU A 56 -8.06 -23.85 10.38
C LEU A 56 -6.58 -24.15 10.72
N GLU A 57 -6.04 -23.52 11.78
CA GLU A 57 -4.69 -23.77 12.31
C GLU A 57 -4.58 -25.24 12.82
N LEU A 58 -5.63 -25.78 13.45
CA LEU A 58 -5.70 -27.19 13.84
C LEU A 58 -5.77 -28.14 12.64
N GLU A 59 -6.62 -27.86 11.65
CA GLU A 59 -6.83 -28.72 10.49
C GLU A 59 -5.57 -28.80 9.63
N SER A 60 -4.97 -27.64 9.30
CA SER A 60 -3.66 -27.54 8.65
C SER A 60 -2.57 -28.29 9.42
N PHE A 61 -2.52 -28.14 10.76
CA PHE A 61 -1.55 -28.87 11.57
C PHE A 61 -1.78 -30.38 11.57
N ILE A 62 -3.01 -30.87 11.65
CA ILE A 62 -3.30 -32.32 11.59
C ILE A 62 -2.94 -32.87 10.19
N ASN A 63 -3.29 -32.12 9.15
CA ASN A 63 -3.10 -32.48 7.74
C ASN A 63 -1.69 -32.15 7.19
N GLN A 64 -0.64 -32.12 8.02
CA GLN A 64 0.71 -31.63 7.68
C GLN A 64 1.37 -32.11 6.36
N GLU A 65 0.96 -33.24 5.75
CA GLU A 65 1.41 -33.64 4.39
C GLU A 65 0.85 -32.72 3.28
N TYR A 66 -0.26 -32.04 3.55
CA TYR A 66 -0.96 -31.11 2.66
C TYR A 66 -0.22 -29.76 2.61
N TYR A 67 0.02 -29.12 3.75
CA TYR A 67 0.53 -27.74 3.78
C TYR A 67 2.04 -27.59 3.50
N ASN A 68 2.88 -28.49 4.03
CA ASN A 68 4.32 -28.56 3.71
C ASN A 68 4.60 -28.79 2.21
N ARG A 69 3.55 -29.07 1.43
CA ARG A 69 3.61 -29.46 0.03
C ARG A 69 3.04 -28.42 -0.94
N TRP A 70 2.16 -27.53 -0.49
CA TRP A 70 1.57 -26.50 -1.35
C TRP A 70 2.43 -25.24 -1.43
N GLY A 71 3.38 -25.11 -0.49
CA GLY A 71 4.10 -23.89 -0.23
C GLY A 71 3.24 -22.93 0.58
N GLY A 72 3.73 -22.52 1.75
CA GLY A 72 3.36 -21.19 2.24
C GLY A 72 3.73 -20.15 1.17
N PRO A 73 3.12 -18.96 1.18
CA PRO A 73 3.55 -17.89 0.28
C PRO A 73 5.06 -17.69 0.44
N PHE A 74 5.77 -17.50 -0.66
CA PHE A 74 7.20 -17.22 -0.60
C PHE A 74 7.40 -15.90 0.15
N GLU A 75 7.99 -15.96 1.34
CA GLU A 75 8.84 -14.89 1.85
C GLU A 75 10.07 -14.80 0.93
N GLY A 76 9.86 -14.22 -0.26
CA GLY A 76 10.93 -13.70 -1.09
C GLY A 76 11.24 -12.29 -0.59
N ASP A 77 12.50 -12.04 -0.21
CA ASP A 77 12.91 -10.86 0.54
C ASP A 77 12.43 -9.53 -0.08
N VAL A 78 11.52 -8.84 0.61
CA VAL A 78 11.27 -7.40 0.44
C VAL A 78 11.68 -6.69 1.73
N ALA A 79 12.99 -6.62 1.95
CA ALA A 79 13.59 -6.04 3.15
C ALA A 79 13.51 -4.49 3.11
N LEU A 80 12.35 -3.93 3.46
CA LEU A 80 12.17 -2.49 3.69
C LEU A 80 12.80 -2.06 5.02
N GLY A 81 14.13 -2.02 5.05
CA GLY A 81 14.91 -1.59 6.21
C GLY A 81 14.92 -0.07 6.39
N GLY A 82 14.06 0.45 7.29
CA GLY A 82 14.08 1.84 7.74
C GLY A 82 14.57 1.99 9.18
N GLY A 83 15.40 3.02 9.44
CA GLY A 83 15.90 3.39 10.77
C GLY A 83 16.75 4.67 10.71
N PHE A 84 16.62 5.57 11.70
CA PHE A 84 17.15 6.94 11.67
C PHE A 84 17.66 7.46 13.04
N GLY A 85 18.47 8.53 13.00
CA GLY A 85 18.96 9.37 14.11
C GLY A 85 20.41 9.85 13.87
N GLY A 86 20.90 11.05 14.20
CA GLY A 86 20.37 12.25 14.90
C GLY A 86 21.44 12.83 15.86
N THR A 87 21.69 14.13 16.11
CA THR A 87 21.16 15.46 15.69
C THR A 87 22.35 16.47 15.73
N GLY A 88 22.34 17.81 15.58
CA GLY A 88 21.35 18.92 15.48
C GLY A 88 21.97 20.21 16.09
N GLY A 89 21.76 21.45 15.56
CA GLY A 89 22.63 22.58 15.99
C GLY A 89 22.41 24.08 15.65
N SER A 90 21.17 24.58 15.45
CA SER A 90 20.73 25.98 15.72
C SER A 90 21.32 27.25 15.01
N ALA A 91 20.43 27.93 14.24
CA ALA A 91 19.98 29.35 14.40
C ALA A 91 20.62 30.58 13.66
N SER A 92 19.86 31.08 12.65
CA SER A 92 19.37 32.49 12.47
C SER A 92 20.35 33.64 12.09
N PRO A 93 19.88 34.80 11.54
CA PRO A 93 18.49 35.29 11.38
C PRO A 93 18.06 35.78 9.97
N THR A 94 16.82 36.30 9.92
CA THR A 94 15.97 36.64 8.76
C THR A 94 16.36 37.85 7.90
N ALA A 95 15.77 37.90 6.69
CA ALA A 95 15.51 39.12 5.93
C ALA A 95 14.18 38.99 5.16
N ASP A 96 13.13 39.67 5.64
CA ASP A 96 11.82 39.77 4.97
C ASP A 96 11.88 40.74 3.77
N GLY A 97 11.13 40.47 2.69
CA GLY A 97 11.30 41.15 1.41
C GLY A 97 10.28 40.82 0.32
N ASP A 98 9.08 41.37 0.42
CA ASP A 98 8.10 41.52 -0.68
C ASP A 98 8.76 41.95 -1.99
N ASN A 99 8.95 40.99 -2.89
CA ASN A 99 9.49 41.20 -4.23
C ASN A 99 8.36 41.00 -5.24
N GLY A 100 7.88 42.12 -5.80
CA GLY A 100 6.84 42.20 -6.83
C GLY A 100 7.25 41.64 -8.20
N ALA A 101 7.74 40.41 -8.23
CA ALA A 101 7.83 39.57 -9.42
C ALA A 101 6.45 38.99 -9.75
N GLU A 102 6.18 38.82 -11.04
CA GLU A 102 4.97 38.15 -11.54
C GLU A 102 4.94 36.69 -11.02
N ALA A 103 3.72 36.18 -10.79
CA ALA A 103 3.51 34.84 -10.23
C ALA A 103 3.97 33.75 -11.20
N PRO A 104 4.34 32.55 -10.72
CA PRO A 104 4.63 31.44 -11.62
C PRO A 104 3.40 31.11 -12.47
N THR A 105 3.64 30.70 -13.72
CA THR A 105 2.59 30.44 -14.73
C THR A 105 1.97 29.05 -14.61
N GLY A 106 2.57 28.17 -13.80
CA GLY A 106 2.08 26.84 -13.48
C GLY A 106 3.18 25.98 -12.84
N PHE A 107 2.81 24.80 -12.34
CA PHE A 107 3.74 23.83 -11.76
C PHE A 107 3.31 22.39 -12.08
N SER A 108 4.18 21.41 -11.81
CA SER A 108 3.82 19.99 -11.82
C SER A 108 3.20 19.59 -10.47
N ASP A 109 2.01 18.99 -10.52
CA ASP A 109 1.38 18.33 -9.37
C ASP A 109 2.05 16.96 -9.07
N THR A 110 1.70 16.35 -7.94
CA THR A 110 1.93 14.93 -7.67
C THR A 110 1.40 14.09 -8.84
N ASN A 111 2.14 13.06 -9.28
CA ASN A 111 1.61 12.09 -10.22
C ASN A 111 0.55 11.22 -9.52
N ARG A 112 -0.70 11.23 -10.00
CA ARG A 112 -1.86 10.63 -9.34
C ARG A 112 -2.47 9.47 -10.12
N GLN A 113 -3.09 8.53 -9.40
CA GLN A 113 -3.78 7.36 -9.95
C GLN A 113 -5.00 7.76 -10.78
N VAL A 114 -5.82 8.66 -10.24
CA VAL A 114 -7.05 9.17 -10.86
C VAL A 114 -7.06 10.71 -10.75
N GLY A 115 -7.42 11.40 -11.83
CA GLY A 115 -7.21 12.85 -11.95
C GLY A 115 -8.11 13.74 -11.07
N ASP A 116 -9.20 13.21 -10.54
CA ASP A 116 -10.20 13.91 -9.70
C ASP A 116 -10.03 13.66 -8.18
N VAL A 117 -9.06 12.84 -7.79
CA VAL A 117 -8.72 12.56 -6.39
C VAL A 117 -7.28 12.95 -6.13
N ASP A 118 -6.99 13.63 -5.02
CA ASP A 118 -5.63 13.98 -4.62
C ASP A 118 -4.99 12.85 -3.80
N GLU A 119 -3.66 12.70 -3.92
CA GLU A 119 -2.84 11.74 -3.18
C GLU A 119 -1.78 12.50 -2.37
N ALA A 120 -1.58 12.08 -1.12
CA ALA A 120 -0.55 12.67 -0.28
C ALA A 120 0.84 12.36 -0.84
N ASP A 121 1.81 13.25 -0.65
CA ASP A 121 3.20 13.04 -1.05
C ASP A 121 4.15 13.75 -0.09
N ILE A 122 5.45 13.47 -0.17
CA ILE A 122 6.50 14.11 0.65
C ILE A 122 6.84 15.55 0.21
N VAL A 123 6.24 16.02 -0.88
CA VAL A 123 6.39 17.37 -1.42
C VAL A 123 5.05 17.84 -1.98
N LYS A 124 4.68 19.10 -1.74
CA LYS A 124 3.50 19.75 -2.31
C LYS A 124 3.84 21.21 -2.64
N VAL A 125 3.17 21.76 -3.65
CA VAL A 125 3.25 23.18 -4.04
C VAL A 125 1.94 23.85 -3.61
N GLY A 126 2.00 25.05 -3.07
CA GLY A 126 0.80 25.85 -2.77
C GLY A 126 0.10 26.33 -4.04
N ASP A 127 -1.19 26.64 -3.96
CA ASP A 127 -2.06 26.90 -5.13
C ASP A 127 -1.61 28.06 -6.03
N ASP A 128 -0.85 29.02 -5.48
CA ASP A 128 -0.29 30.16 -6.20
C ASP A 128 1.12 29.92 -6.77
N GLY A 129 1.69 28.73 -6.53
CA GLY A 129 3.03 28.31 -6.93
C GLY A 129 4.19 28.97 -6.17
N ARG A 130 3.92 29.84 -5.17
CA ARG A 130 4.96 30.61 -4.45
C ARG A 130 5.50 29.92 -3.20
N LYS A 131 4.81 28.90 -2.70
CA LYS A 131 5.25 28.05 -1.58
C LYS A 131 5.53 26.63 -2.05
N LEU A 132 6.64 26.06 -1.57
CA LEU A 132 6.95 24.64 -1.67
C LEU A 132 7.04 24.08 -0.25
N PHE A 133 6.20 23.08 0.04
CA PHE A 133 6.20 22.35 1.29
C PHE A 133 6.94 21.03 1.10
N VAL A 134 7.76 20.65 2.06
CA VAL A 134 8.52 19.38 2.07
C VAL A 134 8.45 18.76 3.46
N ILE A 135 8.30 17.44 3.55
CA ILE A 135 8.51 16.70 4.82
C ILE A 135 9.75 15.80 4.75
N ARG A 136 10.54 15.77 5.82
CA ARG A 136 11.72 14.89 6.00
C ARG A 136 11.94 14.56 7.47
N GLY A 137 12.18 13.28 7.78
CA GLY A 137 12.44 12.85 9.16
C GLY A 137 11.25 13.23 10.06
N ASN A 138 11.51 14.01 11.11
CA ASN A 138 10.50 14.59 12.00
C ASN A 138 10.16 16.06 11.65
N GLY A 139 10.48 16.56 10.46
CA GLY A 139 10.27 17.97 10.08
C GLY A 139 9.27 18.16 8.93
N PHE A 140 8.37 19.14 9.10
CA PHE A 140 7.64 19.82 8.04
C PHE A 140 8.34 21.15 7.74
N TYR A 141 8.65 21.41 6.47
CA TYR A 141 9.47 22.53 6.03
C TYR A 141 8.74 23.34 4.96
N GLU A 142 8.70 24.66 5.15
CA GLU A 142 8.16 25.60 4.19
C GLU A 142 9.28 26.40 3.51
N PHE A 143 9.27 26.41 2.19
CA PHE A 143 10.16 27.20 1.36
C PHE A 143 9.34 28.22 0.57
N ASP A 144 9.82 29.47 0.51
CA ASP A 144 9.49 30.32 -0.62
C ASP A 144 10.08 29.66 -1.86
N SER A 145 9.25 29.34 -2.85
CA SER A 145 9.70 28.76 -4.13
C SER A 145 9.93 29.83 -5.19
N TRP A 146 9.16 30.93 -5.17
CA TRP A 146 9.15 31.90 -6.26
C TRP A 146 9.43 33.34 -5.81
N PRO A 147 10.37 34.08 -6.44
CA PRO A 147 11.16 33.69 -7.62
C PRO A 147 12.18 32.58 -7.37
N ALA A 148 12.40 31.72 -8.37
CA ALA A 148 13.32 30.57 -8.29
C ALA A 148 14.74 30.92 -7.78
N SER A 149 15.26 32.11 -8.13
CA SER A 149 16.57 32.63 -7.69
C SER A 149 16.60 33.19 -6.26
N GLN A 150 15.47 33.15 -5.56
CA GLN A 150 15.30 33.55 -4.16
C GLN A 150 14.80 32.38 -3.29
N MET A 151 14.69 31.17 -3.86
CA MET A 151 14.19 29.99 -3.16
C MET A 151 14.98 29.74 -1.87
N SER A 152 14.27 29.73 -0.74
CA SER A 152 14.85 29.60 0.59
C SER A 152 13.84 29.06 1.60
N LYS A 153 14.32 28.35 2.62
CA LYS A 153 13.46 27.92 3.74
C LYS A 153 13.04 29.15 4.55
N VAL A 154 11.74 29.32 4.75
CA VAL A 154 11.16 30.43 5.51
C VAL A 154 10.65 30.01 6.88
N ALA A 155 10.11 28.80 7.01
CA ALA A 155 9.63 28.25 8.28
C ALA A 155 9.79 26.72 8.34
N ASP A 156 9.69 26.19 9.56
CA ASP A 156 9.62 24.75 9.84
C ASP A 156 8.77 24.47 11.08
N LEU A 157 8.25 23.24 11.16
CA LEU A 157 7.49 22.70 12.30
C LEU A 157 7.95 21.26 12.57
N GLU A 158 8.26 20.96 13.82
CA GLU A 158 8.59 19.59 14.23
C GLU A 158 7.31 18.74 14.36
N ILE A 159 7.27 17.63 13.63
CA ILE A 159 6.21 16.64 13.60
C ILE A 159 6.67 15.43 14.43
N GLU A 160 5.90 15.08 15.46
CA GLU A 160 6.14 13.89 16.28
C GLU A 160 6.15 12.61 15.42
N GLY A 161 7.21 11.80 15.57
CA GLY A 161 7.42 10.58 14.79
C GLY A 161 8.18 10.78 13.49
N GLY A 162 8.12 9.80 12.58
CA GLY A 162 8.62 9.94 11.21
C GLY A 162 7.52 10.41 10.28
N ALA A 163 7.66 11.55 9.62
CA ALA A 163 6.70 12.05 8.63
C ALA A 163 6.76 11.19 7.34
N ILE A 164 5.60 10.78 6.86
CA ILE A 164 5.42 9.77 5.80
C ILE A 164 5.02 10.43 4.48
N GLU A 165 3.84 11.06 4.44
CA GLU A 165 3.25 11.75 3.30
C GLU A 165 2.36 12.90 3.81
N MET A 166 2.05 13.89 2.96
CA MET A 166 1.16 14.99 3.32
C MET A 166 0.25 15.48 2.18
N PHE A 167 -0.88 16.07 2.57
CA PHE A 167 -1.72 16.93 1.74
C PHE A 167 -1.45 18.41 2.04
N VAL A 168 -1.69 19.27 1.05
CA VAL A 168 -1.80 20.73 1.17
C VAL A 168 -3.00 21.16 0.33
N GLU A 169 -3.80 22.10 0.84
CA GLU A 169 -4.93 22.75 0.15
C GLU A 169 -5.15 24.12 0.81
N GLY A 170 -5.04 25.22 0.06
CA GLY A 170 -5.14 26.57 0.60
C GLY A 170 -4.25 26.80 1.82
N ASP A 171 -4.84 27.34 2.89
CA ASP A 171 -4.15 27.64 4.16
C ASP A 171 -3.97 26.40 5.07
N ARG A 172 -4.08 25.17 4.58
CA ARG A 172 -4.05 23.93 5.40
C ARG A 172 -3.10 22.87 4.85
N ALA A 173 -2.41 22.18 5.76
CA ALA A 173 -1.76 20.91 5.48
C ALA A 173 -2.26 19.79 6.39
N VAL A 174 -2.15 18.54 5.91
CA VAL A 174 -2.32 17.32 6.73
C VAL A 174 -1.11 16.45 6.55
N VAL A 175 -0.35 16.23 7.63
CA VAL A 175 0.83 15.34 7.65
C VAL A 175 0.48 14.02 8.34
N PHE A 176 0.83 12.91 7.70
CA PHE A 176 0.82 11.58 8.31
C PHE A 176 2.21 11.27 8.86
N SER A 177 2.32 10.79 10.11
CA SER A 177 3.58 10.31 10.68
C SER A 177 3.44 9.00 11.45
N ASN A 178 4.51 8.22 11.55
CA ASN A 178 4.59 7.05 12.43
C ASN A 178 5.16 7.45 13.81
N ALA A 179 4.34 7.35 14.85
CA ALA A 179 4.73 7.53 16.25
C ALA A 179 4.78 6.18 16.98
N TYR A 180 5.60 6.09 18.03
CA TYR A 180 5.79 4.86 18.82
C TYR A 180 5.76 5.16 20.31
N GLY A 181 5.23 4.24 21.12
CA GLY A 181 5.29 4.32 22.59
C GLY A 181 4.58 5.54 23.17
N VAL A 182 3.41 5.89 22.61
CA VAL A 182 2.59 7.02 23.06
C VAL A 182 1.98 6.67 24.44
N GLU A 183 2.64 7.06 25.54
CA GLU A 183 2.32 6.66 26.92
C GLU A 183 0.84 6.85 27.35
N ALA A 184 0.10 7.75 26.69
CA ALA A 184 -1.32 8.00 26.95
C ALA A 184 -2.27 6.97 26.30
N LEU A 185 -1.79 6.17 25.34
CA LEU A 185 -2.54 5.20 24.53
C LEU A 185 -1.88 3.81 24.50
N ASP A 186 -0.75 3.64 25.19
CA ASP A 186 0.03 2.41 25.26
C ASP A 186 0.37 2.10 26.72
N ASP A 187 -0.19 1.00 27.23
CA ASP A 187 0.04 0.49 28.60
C ASP A 187 1.39 -0.24 28.75
N GLY A 188 2.08 -0.50 27.63
CA GLY A 188 3.36 -1.20 27.58
C GLY A 188 3.25 -2.73 27.66
N ASP A 189 2.06 -3.32 27.61
CA ASP A 189 1.92 -4.79 27.69
C ASP A 189 2.57 -5.51 26.50
N LEU A 190 2.68 -4.85 25.33
CA LEU A 190 3.46 -5.33 24.18
C LEU A 190 4.95 -5.55 24.48
N CYS A 191 5.52 -4.85 25.47
CA CYS A 191 6.91 -5.07 25.89
C CYS A 191 7.10 -6.36 26.71
N GLN A 192 6.04 -6.92 27.31
CA GLN A 192 6.17 -8.02 28.28
C GLN A 192 6.44 -9.40 27.64
N GLY A 193 6.36 -9.52 26.30
CA GLY A 193 6.64 -10.76 25.57
C GLY A 193 8.12 -11.05 25.29
N TYR A 194 9.01 -10.06 25.32
CA TYR A 194 10.39 -10.21 24.84
C TYR A 194 11.32 -10.87 25.88
N TYR A 195 11.20 -12.20 26.02
CA TYR A 195 12.04 -13.08 26.86
C TYR A 195 13.51 -13.18 26.37
N GLY A 196 14.17 -12.03 26.21
CA GLY A 196 15.52 -11.88 25.63
C GLY A 196 16.50 -11.03 26.45
N GLY A 197 16.10 -10.54 27.64
CA GLY A 197 17.01 -9.81 28.54
C GLY A 197 17.39 -8.40 28.06
N GLY A 198 16.45 -7.69 27.43
CA GLY A 198 16.59 -6.24 27.21
C GLY A 198 16.76 -5.48 28.53
N PRO A 199 17.45 -4.32 28.54
CA PRO A 199 17.66 -3.54 29.75
C PRO A 199 16.36 -2.85 30.22
N GLU A 200 16.29 -2.53 31.51
CA GLU A 200 15.19 -1.73 32.09
C GLU A 200 15.08 -0.35 31.41
N PRO A 201 13.89 0.29 31.42
CA PRO A 201 13.57 1.53 30.67
C PRO A 201 14.22 2.81 31.24
N ALA A 202 15.49 2.74 31.64
CA ALA A 202 16.29 3.83 32.20
C ALA A 202 17.56 4.13 31.40
N LEU A 203 17.68 3.62 30.17
CA LEU A 203 18.88 3.70 29.31
C LEU A 203 18.59 4.10 27.84
N ALA A 204 17.62 4.99 27.63
CA ALA A 204 17.34 5.59 26.32
C ALA A 204 18.37 6.70 25.97
N ASP A 205 19.62 6.32 25.65
CA ASP A 205 20.69 7.30 25.30
C ASP A 205 21.89 6.69 24.49
N ILE A 206 21.79 5.46 23.97
CA ILE A 206 22.88 4.79 23.21
C ILE A 206 22.31 3.91 22.08
N ASP A 207 22.87 4.05 20.86
CA ASP A 207 22.80 3.17 19.67
C ASP A 207 21.68 2.10 19.57
N GLY A 208 20.75 2.31 18.63
CA GLY A 208 20.11 1.21 17.87
C GLY A 208 19.09 0.34 18.61
N TYR A 209 18.22 0.93 19.43
CA TYR A 209 17.17 0.19 20.14
C TYR A 209 16.01 -0.28 19.26
N TYR A 210 15.56 -1.51 19.51
CA TYR A 210 14.21 -1.94 19.18
C TYR A 210 13.23 -1.19 20.08
N TYR A 211 12.32 -0.42 19.49
CA TYR A 211 11.14 0.06 20.20
C TYR A 211 10.19 -1.12 20.44
N CYS A 212 9.82 -1.36 21.70
CA CYS A 212 8.64 -2.13 22.05
C CYS A 212 7.54 -1.15 22.48
N GLY A 213 6.30 -1.44 22.09
CA GLY A 213 5.16 -0.53 22.21
C GLY A 213 4.31 -0.54 20.94
N ARG A 214 3.15 0.12 20.99
CA ARG A 214 2.24 0.27 19.84
C ARG A 214 2.84 1.23 18.81
N SER A 215 2.60 0.93 17.54
CA SER A 215 2.81 1.84 16.41
C SER A 215 1.53 2.65 16.24
N PHE A 216 1.64 3.96 16.02
CA PHE A 216 0.50 4.81 15.73
C PHE A 216 0.72 5.56 14.42
N VAL A 217 -0.30 5.60 13.57
CA VAL A 217 -0.42 6.66 12.56
C VAL A 217 -0.93 7.89 13.28
N LYS A 218 -0.06 8.89 13.41
CA LYS A 218 -0.43 10.25 13.79
C LYS A 218 -0.86 11.01 12.54
N ILE A 219 -1.94 11.77 12.67
CA ILE A 219 -2.47 12.67 11.64
C ILE A 219 -2.48 14.07 12.22
N THR A 220 -1.65 14.97 11.68
CA THR A 220 -1.50 16.35 12.15
C THR A 220 -2.10 17.30 11.12
N ILE A 221 -3.15 18.04 11.49
CA ILE A 221 -3.68 19.17 10.70
C ILE A 221 -2.90 20.44 11.10
N ILE A 222 -2.41 21.18 10.12
CA ILE A 222 -1.52 22.35 10.30
C ILE A 222 -2.16 23.59 9.68
N ASP A 223 -2.10 24.73 10.38
CA ASP A 223 -2.43 26.06 9.84
C ASP A 223 -1.24 26.65 9.08
N LEU A 224 -1.48 27.14 7.86
CA LEU A 224 -0.49 27.79 7.00
C LEU A 224 -0.78 29.29 6.78
N SER A 225 -1.82 29.85 7.43
CA SER A 225 -2.21 31.26 7.27
C SER A 225 -1.34 32.28 8.04
N GLY A 226 -0.38 31.79 8.83
CA GLY A 226 0.53 32.59 9.67
C GLY A 226 1.94 32.77 9.08
N GLU A 227 2.82 33.44 9.82
CA GLU A 227 4.27 33.53 9.49
C GLU A 227 5.04 32.22 9.80
N THR A 228 4.43 31.30 10.55
CA THR A 228 4.99 30.01 10.95
C THR A 228 3.88 28.95 11.01
N PRO A 229 4.07 27.73 10.48
CA PRO A 229 3.08 26.68 10.55
C PRO A 229 2.79 26.23 12.00
N GLU A 230 1.51 26.10 12.37
CA GLU A 230 1.09 25.68 13.71
C GLU A 230 0.17 24.44 13.65
N ALA A 231 0.41 23.43 14.49
CA ALA A 231 -0.45 22.26 14.58
C ALA A 231 -1.80 22.59 15.25
N LEU A 232 -2.89 22.45 14.50
CA LEU A 232 -4.26 22.72 14.96
C LEU A 232 -4.90 21.52 15.66
N ARG A 233 -4.67 20.32 15.11
CA ARG A 233 -5.33 19.09 15.55
C ARG A 233 -4.43 17.89 15.32
N GLU A 234 -4.45 16.95 16.26
CA GLU A 234 -3.67 15.72 16.19
C GLU A 234 -4.53 14.51 16.55
N VAL A 235 -4.59 13.53 15.66
CA VAL A 235 -5.29 12.25 15.83
C VAL A 235 -4.27 11.11 15.79
N TYR A 236 -4.40 10.11 16.65
CA TYR A 236 -3.48 8.99 16.80
C TYR A 236 -4.27 7.69 16.65
N VAL A 237 -3.87 6.80 15.74
CA VAL A 237 -4.57 5.53 15.46
C VAL A 237 -3.58 4.37 15.43
N ASP A 238 -3.76 3.37 16.30
CA ASP A 238 -2.89 2.19 16.44
C ASP A 238 -2.83 1.39 15.12
N GLY A 239 -1.63 1.31 14.55
CA GLY A 239 -1.36 0.71 13.24
C GLY A 239 -0.18 1.35 12.48
N TRP A 240 -0.16 1.11 11.16
CA TRP A 240 0.72 1.71 10.16
C TRP A 240 -0.08 2.29 8.99
N TYR A 241 0.48 3.30 8.33
CA TYR A 241 -0.12 3.95 7.16
C TYR A 241 0.02 3.05 5.93
N THR A 242 -1.05 2.90 5.16
CA THR A 242 -1.05 2.12 3.91
C THR A 242 -1.21 3.03 2.68
N SER A 243 -2.15 3.98 2.72
CA SER A 243 -2.41 4.93 1.65
C SER A 243 -3.33 6.03 2.15
N SER A 244 -3.46 7.13 1.41
CA SER A 244 -4.53 8.11 1.64
C SER A 244 -5.04 8.71 0.34
N ARG A 245 -6.24 9.28 0.39
CA ARG A 245 -6.92 9.97 -0.71
C ARG A 245 -7.64 11.20 -0.18
N ARG A 246 -7.63 12.30 -0.93
CA ARG A 246 -8.35 13.52 -0.60
C ARG A 246 -9.38 13.86 -1.68
N HIS A 247 -10.57 14.22 -1.20
CA HIS A 247 -11.76 14.59 -1.97
C HIS A 247 -12.20 15.96 -1.49
N ASP A 248 -11.77 17.03 -2.17
CA ASP A 248 -11.99 18.42 -1.73
C ASP A 248 -11.39 18.63 -0.32
N SER A 249 -12.15 19.12 0.67
CA SER A 249 -11.66 19.23 2.06
C SER A 249 -11.59 17.88 2.81
N ILE A 250 -12.15 16.79 2.28
CA ILE A 250 -12.25 15.51 2.98
C ILE A 250 -11.02 14.64 2.73
N VAL A 251 -10.27 14.33 3.79
CA VAL A 251 -9.14 13.39 3.77
C VAL A 251 -9.57 12.04 4.31
N ARG A 252 -9.20 10.97 3.59
CA ARG A 252 -9.39 9.56 3.98
C ARG A 252 -8.05 8.85 4.00
N ALA A 253 -7.56 8.51 5.19
CA ALA A 253 -6.37 7.69 5.39
C ALA A 253 -6.75 6.23 5.62
N VAL A 254 -6.00 5.30 5.02
CA VAL A 254 -6.11 3.86 5.27
C VAL A 254 -4.98 3.45 6.20
N VAL A 255 -5.35 3.16 7.45
CA VAL A 255 -4.47 2.64 8.50
C VAL A 255 -4.71 1.12 8.60
N GLN A 256 -3.67 0.35 8.90
CA GLN A 256 -3.78 -1.08 9.17
C GLN A 256 -3.11 -1.44 10.49
N SER A 257 -3.69 -2.40 11.21
CA SER A 257 -3.08 -2.97 12.41
C SER A 257 -3.04 -4.50 12.32
N SER A 258 -2.20 -5.12 13.14
CA SER A 258 -2.02 -6.57 13.21
C SER A 258 -3.14 -7.30 13.97
N MET A 259 -4.08 -6.57 14.58
CA MET A 259 -5.14 -7.05 15.49
C MET A 259 -4.59 -8.04 16.52
N GLN A 260 -4.09 -7.49 17.63
CA GLN A 260 -3.32 -8.21 18.64
C GLN A 260 -4.06 -9.49 19.09
N ARG A 261 -3.46 -10.66 18.84
CA ARG A 261 -3.94 -11.93 19.40
C ARG A 261 -3.71 -11.87 20.91
N PRO A 262 -4.75 -11.91 21.77
CA PRO A 262 -4.57 -11.70 23.20
C PRO A 262 -3.62 -12.74 23.78
N GLY A 263 -2.64 -12.33 24.59
CA GLY A 263 -1.59 -13.21 25.14
C GLY A 263 -2.12 -14.35 26.05
N THR A 264 -3.40 -14.31 26.40
CA THR A 264 -4.14 -15.39 27.08
C THR A 264 -4.46 -16.57 26.16
N VAL A 265 -4.43 -16.39 24.83
CA VAL A 265 -4.75 -17.39 23.80
C VAL A 265 -3.47 -18.12 23.37
N PRO A 266 -3.19 -19.34 23.85
CA PRO A 266 -1.91 -20.03 23.62
C PRO A 266 -1.61 -20.20 22.11
N HIS A 267 -0.34 -20.18 21.74
CA HIS A 267 0.13 -20.54 20.40
C HIS A 267 0.23 -22.07 20.24
N LEU A 268 -0.07 -22.58 19.05
CA LEU A 268 -0.10 -24.03 18.78
C LEU A 268 1.27 -24.69 18.97
N TYR A 269 2.30 -24.15 18.34
CA TYR A 269 3.65 -24.73 18.36
C TYR A 269 4.24 -24.74 19.78
N ASP A 270 4.07 -23.67 20.56
CA ASP A 270 4.54 -23.61 21.95
C ASP A 270 3.80 -24.60 22.86
N PHE A 271 2.49 -24.79 22.63
CA PHE A 271 1.69 -25.76 23.38
C PHE A 271 2.11 -27.21 23.07
N VAL A 272 2.29 -27.54 21.79
CA VAL A 272 2.63 -28.90 21.33
C VAL A 272 4.09 -29.26 21.58
N TYR A 273 5.03 -28.34 21.38
CA TYR A 273 6.48 -28.60 21.41
C TYR A 273 7.19 -27.98 22.63
N ASN A 274 6.47 -27.82 23.75
CA ASN A 274 7.04 -27.29 24.99
C ASN A 274 8.24 -28.14 25.48
N ALA A 275 9.25 -27.47 26.05
CA ALA A 275 10.51 -28.09 26.45
C ALA A 275 10.41 -29.08 27.63
N GLU A 276 9.28 -29.11 28.35
CA GLU A 276 9.04 -30.06 29.46
C GLU A 276 8.40 -31.38 29.00
N SER A 277 7.71 -31.40 27.85
CA SER A 277 6.93 -32.55 27.39
C SER A 277 6.86 -32.66 25.84
N TYR A 278 8.03 -32.77 25.21
CA TYR A 278 8.12 -32.95 23.75
C TYR A 278 7.50 -34.29 23.29
N PRO A 279 6.61 -34.30 22.27
CA PRO A 279 5.94 -35.52 21.79
C PRO A 279 6.90 -36.43 20.99
N GLU A 280 6.92 -37.73 21.32
CA GLU A 280 7.73 -38.73 20.61
C GLU A 280 7.03 -39.35 19.38
N THR A 281 5.72 -39.11 19.18
CA THR A 281 4.96 -39.67 18.04
C THR A 281 3.94 -38.70 17.47
N ARG A 282 3.59 -38.91 16.19
CA ARG A 282 2.62 -38.08 15.46
C ARG A 282 1.22 -38.09 16.08
N GLU A 283 0.80 -39.22 16.65
CA GLU A 283 -0.46 -39.32 17.38
C GLU A 283 -0.46 -38.49 18.68
N ALA A 284 0.71 -38.32 19.32
CA ALA A 284 0.84 -37.45 20.48
C ALA A 284 0.81 -35.96 20.10
N GLU A 285 1.47 -35.56 18.99
CA GLU A 285 1.37 -34.21 18.43
C GLU A 285 -0.10 -33.83 18.12
N ILE A 286 -0.83 -34.71 17.41
CA ILE A 286 -2.23 -34.49 17.04
C ILE A 286 -3.12 -34.37 18.29
N LEU A 287 -2.88 -35.18 19.32
CA LEU A 287 -3.65 -35.11 20.57
C LEU A 287 -3.34 -33.83 21.37
N LEU A 288 -2.08 -33.36 21.36
CA LEU A 288 -1.71 -32.07 21.95
C LEU A 288 -2.30 -30.89 21.17
N ALA A 289 -2.32 -30.94 19.83
CA ALA A 289 -2.95 -29.92 19.00
C ALA A 289 -4.48 -29.86 19.22
N GLN A 290 -5.14 -31.01 19.34
CA GLN A 290 -6.57 -31.06 19.71
C GLN A 290 -6.84 -30.48 21.11
N ALA A 291 -5.95 -30.74 22.09
CA ALA A 291 -6.04 -30.15 23.42
C ALA A 291 -5.77 -28.63 23.41
N TRP A 292 -4.81 -28.17 22.60
CA TRP A 292 -4.54 -26.76 22.34
C TRP A 292 -5.78 -26.05 21.80
N ALA A 293 -6.43 -26.60 20.76
CA ALA A 293 -7.57 -25.94 20.12
C ALA A 293 -8.75 -25.74 21.09
N VAL A 294 -9.00 -26.70 22.00
CA VAL A 294 -9.97 -26.51 23.09
C VAL A 294 -9.54 -25.37 24.00
N LYS A 295 -8.27 -25.30 24.40
CA LYS A 295 -7.75 -24.25 25.29
C LYS A 295 -7.74 -22.87 24.65
N ALA A 296 -7.39 -22.77 23.37
CA ALA A 296 -7.41 -21.53 22.62
C ALA A 296 -8.85 -20.98 22.50
N LYS A 297 -9.84 -21.83 22.20
CA LYS A 297 -11.25 -21.40 22.15
C LYS A 297 -11.82 -21.03 23.51
N GLU A 298 -11.46 -21.76 24.57
CA GLU A 298 -11.81 -21.40 25.95
C GLU A 298 -11.21 -20.04 26.36
N ALA A 299 -10.00 -19.72 25.91
CA ALA A 299 -9.36 -18.43 26.14
C ALA A 299 -10.02 -17.30 25.32
N ILE A 300 -10.24 -17.51 24.01
CA ILE A 300 -10.91 -16.54 23.13
C ILE A 300 -12.31 -16.19 23.68
N ALA A 301 -13.11 -17.18 24.09
CA ALA A 301 -14.44 -16.96 24.65
C ALA A 301 -14.45 -16.29 26.05
N ALA A 302 -13.28 -16.01 26.64
CA ALA A 302 -13.12 -15.28 27.89
C ALA A 302 -12.58 -13.84 27.69
N THR A 303 -12.31 -13.43 26.45
CA THR A 303 -11.84 -12.08 26.11
C THR A 303 -12.93 -11.02 26.16
N VAL A 304 -12.53 -9.76 26.32
CA VAL A 304 -13.36 -8.55 26.16
C VAL A 304 -13.03 -7.86 24.83
N LEU A 305 -13.71 -6.76 24.48
CA LEU A 305 -13.51 -6.09 23.18
C LEU A 305 -12.16 -5.40 23.10
N GLU A 306 -11.76 -4.82 24.22
CA GLU A 306 -10.54 -4.07 24.47
C GLU A 306 -9.28 -4.94 24.30
N ASP A 307 -9.41 -6.27 24.40
CA ASP A 307 -8.32 -7.22 24.13
C ASP A 307 -7.94 -7.29 22.63
N TRP A 308 -8.84 -6.87 21.72
CA TRP A 308 -8.72 -7.10 20.27
C TRP A 308 -8.60 -5.84 19.41
N VAL A 309 -9.29 -4.76 19.78
CA VAL A 309 -9.42 -3.58 18.92
C VAL A 309 -8.26 -2.60 19.08
N PRO A 310 -7.81 -1.92 18.00
CA PRO A 310 -6.79 -0.89 18.08
C PRO A 310 -7.26 0.30 18.91
N VAL A 311 -6.34 0.86 19.69
CA VAL A 311 -6.56 2.08 20.48
C VAL A 311 -6.42 3.30 19.57
N TRP A 312 -7.22 4.35 19.82
CA TRP A 312 -7.08 5.63 19.14
C TRP A 312 -7.37 6.80 20.08
N GLY A 313 -6.83 7.97 19.76
CA GLY A 313 -6.94 9.17 20.60
C GLY A 313 -6.79 10.47 19.82
N GLU A 314 -7.14 11.59 20.45
CA GLU A 314 -6.90 12.93 19.91
C GLU A 314 -6.21 13.80 20.99
N ARG A 315 -5.36 14.76 20.58
CA ARG A 315 -4.79 15.73 21.53
C ARG A 315 -5.79 16.87 21.79
N VAL A 316 -6.16 17.07 23.05
CA VAL A 316 -7.16 18.05 23.49
C VAL A 316 -6.62 18.78 24.72
N ASP A 317 -6.64 20.12 24.69
CA ASP A 317 -6.03 21.01 25.71
C ASP A 317 -4.55 20.70 26.04
N GLY A 318 -3.84 20.05 25.10
CA GLY A 318 -2.42 19.66 25.20
C GLY A 318 -2.19 18.20 25.63
N GLU A 319 -3.16 17.55 26.24
CA GLU A 319 -3.09 16.14 26.68
C GLU A 319 -3.69 15.21 25.61
N ILE A 320 -3.12 14.02 25.40
CA ILE A 320 -3.71 13.01 24.51
C ILE A 320 -4.82 12.28 25.28
N GLN A 321 -6.00 12.17 24.67
CA GLN A 321 -7.17 11.54 25.27
C GLN A 321 -7.66 10.39 24.37
N GLU A 322 -7.65 9.17 24.92
CA GLU A 322 -8.25 7.97 24.30
C GLU A 322 -9.72 8.24 23.92
N GLN A 323 -10.12 7.80 22.73
CA GLN A 323 -11.47 7.98 22.21
C GLN A 323 -12.23 6.66 22.07
N PRO A 324 -13.57 6.64 22.30
CA PRO A 324 -14.34 5.41 22.23
C PRO A 324 -14.30 4.70 20.87
N VAL A 325 -14.32 3.37 20.90
CA VAL A 325 -14.35 2.50 19.71
C VAL A 325 -15.66 2.73 18.92
N GLN A 326 -15.54 3.01 17.62
CA GLN A 326 -16.68 3.34 16.74
C GLN A 326 -17.42 2.08 16.25
N CYS A 327 -17.90 1.24 17.18
CA CYS A 327 -18.46 -0.10 16.92
C CYS A 327 -19.58 -0.16 15.85
N ALA A 328 -20.31 0.92 15.61
CA ALA A 328 -21.39 0.98 14.62
C ALA A 328 -20.90 1.07 13.17
N ASP A 329 -19.63 1.41 12.94
CA ASP A 329 -18.96 1.42 11.63
C ASP A 329 -17.84 0.37 11.56
N PHE A 330 -17.99 -0.72 12.33
CA PHE A 330 -17.20 -1.94 12.21
C PHE A 330 -17.86 -2.95 11.25
N TYR A 331 -17.05 -3.58 10.41
CA TYR A 331 -17.44 -4.48 9.34
C TYR A 331 -16.64 -5.78 9.41
N SER A 332 -17.32 -6.92 9.25
CA SER A 332 -16.72 -8.26 9.34
C SER A 332 -17.06 -9.14 8.13
N PRO A 333 -16.09 -9.85 7.51
CA PRO A 333 -16.37 -10.87 6.50
C PRO A 333 -16.92 -12.15 7.15
N ALA A 334 -17.12 -13.21 6.36
CA ALA A 334 -17.33 -14.54 6.93
C ALA A 334 -16.13 -14.97 7.81
N PRO A 335 -16.35 -15.57 9.01
CA PRO A 335 -15.27 -15.99 9.91
C PRO A 335 -14.18 -16.81 9.22
N GLY A 336 -12.93 -16.47 9.51
CA GLY A 336 -11.73 -17.13 8.99
C GLY A 336 -11.32 -16.74 7.56
N LEU A 337 -12.09 -15.94 6.82
CA LEU A 337 -11.79 -15.64 5.39
C LEU A 337 -10.46 -14.90 5.18
N THR A 338 -10.11 -13.99 6.08
CA THR A 338 -8.96 -13.07 5.97
C THR A 338 -7.86 -13.45 6.97
N ASN A 339 -6.64 -12.92 6.79
CA ASN A 339 -5.60 -13.01 7.83
C ASN A 339 -6.02 -12.26 9.12
N TYR A 340 -5.29 -12.46 10.22
CA TYR A 340 -5.38 -11.57 11.38
C TYR A 340 -4.99 -10.14 10.99
N GLY A 341 -5.66 -9.16 11.58
CA GLY A 341 -5.45 -7.75 11.30
C GLY A 341 -6.76 -6.96 11.15
N LEU A 342 -6.63 -5.65 11.06
CA LEU A 342 -7.73 -4.71 10.82
C LEU A 342 -7.30 -3.70 9.75
N THR A 343 -8.24 -3.27 8.91
CA THR A 343 -8.10 -2.09 8.04
C THR A 343 -9.04 -0.99 8.56
N GLN A 344 -8.55 0.23 8.69
CA GLN A 344 -9.31 1.38 9.19
C GLN A 344 -9.26 2.51 8.17
N ILE A 345 -10.44 2.93 7.68
CA ILE A 345 -10.59 4.15 6.89
C ILE A 345 -10.87 5.28 7.88
N VAL A 346 -9.85 6.11 8.12
CA VAL A 346 -9.88 7.27 9.01
C VAL A 346 -10.24 8.49 8.17
N GLY A 347 -11.49 8.94 8.31
CA GLY A 347 -12.04 10.10 7.61
C GLY A 347 -12.05 11.35 8.49
N LEU A 348 -11.54 12.44 7.94
CA LEU A 348 -11.51 13.78 8.54
C LEU A 348 -11.77 14.86 7.48
N ASP A 349 -12.04 16.07 7.93
CA ASP A 349 -12.20 17.27 7.10
C ASP A 349 -11.14 18.28 7.54
N ILE A 350 -10.41 18.84 6.58
CA ILE A 350 -9.24 19.71 6.85
C ILE A 350 -9.65 21.15 7.20
N GLU A 351 -10.88 21.55 6.85
CA GLU A 351 -11.41 22.89 7.12
C GLU A 351 -12.25 22.96 8.41
N SER A 352 -12.55 21.84 9.08
CA SER A 352 -13.44 21.84 10.26
C SER A 352 -13.04 20.91 11.40
N ASP A 353 -13.34 21.33 12.63
CA ASP A 353 -13.22 20.56 13.88
C ASP A 353 -14.29 19.44 13.99
N SER A 354 -14.65 18.81 12.87
CA SER A 354 -15.62 17.72 12.81
C SER A 354 -15.02 16.42 13.34
N SER A 355 -15.85 15.62 14.04
CA SER A 355 -15.39 14.41 14.73
C SER A 355 -14.87 13.37 13.75
N THR A 356 -13.66 12.86 13.99
CA THR A 356 -13.04 11.80 13.17
C THR A 356 -13.98 10.61 12.99
N GLN A 357 -14.17 10.16 11.75
CA GLN A 357 -14.96 8.97 11.42
C GLN A 357 -14.00 7.81 11.18
N ILE A 358 -14.19 6.68 11.86
CA ILE A 358 -13.33 5.49 11.69
C ILE A 358 -14.18 4.30 11.26
N THR A 359 -14.14 3.99 9.96
CA THR A 359 -14.72 2.78 9.40
C THR A 359 -13.72 1.63 9.52
N SER A 360 -14.04 0.61 10.32
CA SER A 360 -13.14 -0.51 10.61
C SER A 360 -13.58 -1.78 9.88
N ILE A 361 -12.64 -2.49 9.24
CA ILE A 361 -12.88 -3.73 8.49
C ILE A 361 -11.95 -4.81 9.03
N LEU A 362 -12.51 -5.95 9.43
CA LEU A 362 -11.76 -7.12 9.87
C LEU A 362 -10.94 -7.75 8.72
N GLY A 363 -9.65 -7.95 8.94
CA GLY A 363 -8.65 -8.32 7.93
C GLY A 363 -7.92 -7.11 7.32
N GLN A 364 -6.70 -7.35 6.83
CA GLN A 364 -5.88 -6.35 6.13
C GLN A 364 -6.18 -6.30 4.64
N ALA A 365 -6.23 -5.08 4.06
CA ALA A 365 -6.35 -4.88 2.62
C ALA A 365 -4.99 -5.01 1.92
N SER A 366 -4.93 -5.74 0.81
CA SER A 366 -3.74 -5.83 -0.04
C SER A 366 -3.53 -4.61 -0.93
N GLN A 367 -4.61 -4.01 -1.44
CA GLN A 367 -4.58 -2.83 -2.30
C GLN A 367 -5.72 -1.86 -1.97
N VAL A 368 -5.50 -0.59 -2.30
CA VAL A 368 -6.45 0.51 -2.16
C VAL A 368 -6.56 1.24 -3.50
N TYR A 369 -7.78 1.44 -3.98
CA TYR A 369 -8.10 2.31 -5.12
C TYR A 369 -9.17 3.32 -4.69
N ALA A 370 -9.17 4.53 -5.26
CA ALA A 370 -10.33 5.41 -5.19
C ALA A 370 -10.44 6.34 -6.40
N ASN A 371 -11.67 6.70 -6.74
CA ASN A 371 -12.05 7.80 -7.63
C ASN A 371 -12.99 8.77 -6.87
N GLY A 372 -13.59 9.75 -7.54
CA GLY A 372 -14.53 10.70 -6.92
C GLY A 372 -15.85 10.12 -6.37
N GLU A 373 -16.18 8.85 -6.63
CA GLU A 373 -17.44 8.21 -6.17
C GLU A 373 -17.23 7.04 -5.20
N ALA A 374 -16.12 6.31 -5.31
CA ALA A 374 -15.86 5.12 -4.50
C ALA A 374 -14.41 4.94 -4.07
N MET A 375 -14.26 4.25 -2.94
CA MET A 375 -13.03 3.57 -2.53
C MET A 375 -13.23 2.06 -2.67
N VAL A 376 -12.26 1.38 -3.26
CA VAL A 376 -12.22 -0.08 -3.41
C VAL A 376 -11.07 -0.63 -2.57
N LEU A 377 -11.38 -1.54 -1.66
CA LEU A 377 -10.42 -2.31 -0.88
C LEU A 377 -10.42 -3.76 -1.35
N THR A 378 -9.26 -4.40 -1.36
CA THR A 378 -9.13 -5.81 -1.74
C THR A 378 -8.52 -6.63 -0.61
N GLN A 379 -9.12 -7.75 -0.23
CA GLN A 379 -8.61 -8.66 0.81
C GLN A 379 -8.41 -10.06 0.20
N PRO A 380 -7.18 -10.61 0.13
CA PRO A 380 -6.98 -11.99 -0.31
C PRO A 380 -7.73 -12.98 0.59
N ASP A 381 -8.35 -14.00 0.02
CA ASP A 381 -8.85 -15.14 0.79
C ASP A 381 -7.68 -16.06 1.15
N TRP A 382 -7.36 -16.15 2.44
CA TRP A 382 -6.27 -16.98 2.94
C TRP A 382 -6.69 -18.44 3.23
N THR A 383 -7.93 -18.80 2.88
CA THR A 383 -8.56 -20.10 3.18
C THR A 383 -9.16 -20.80 1.96
N PHE A 384 -8.84 -20.35 0.75
CA PHE A 384 -9.43 -20.83 -0.51
C PHE A 384 -9.37 -22.37 -0.67
N PHE A 385 -8.27 -22.99 -0.20
CA PHE A 385 -8.03 -24.42 -0.26
C PHE A 385 -8.94 -25.23 0.70
N GLU A 386 -9.17 -24.79 1.94
CA GLU A 386 -10.12 -25.47 2.86
C GLU A 386 -11.58 -25.28 2.40
N ARG A 387 -11.85 -24.22 1.63
CA ARG A 387 -13.12 -24.01 0.93
C ARG A 387 -13.26 -24.87 -0.35
N GLY A 388 -12.28 -25.74 -0.63
CA GLY A 388 -12.30 -26.67 -1.76
C GLY A 388 -11.98 -26.04 -3.12
N VAL A 389 -11.40 -24.84 -3.14
CA VAL A 389 -10.94 -24.17 -4.36
C VAL A 389 -9.45 -24.44 -4.56
N ASN A 390 -9.02 -24.84 -5.75
CA ASN A 390 -7.60 -25.14 -6.03
C ASN A 390 -6.83 -23.95 -6.64
N SER A 391 -7.39 -22.74 -6.57
CA SER A 391 -6.79 -21.48 -7.02
C SER A 391 -7.07 -20.36 -6.04
N ASP A 392 -6.14 -19.41 -5.96
CA ASP A 392 -6.23 -18.22 -5.13
C ASP A 392 -7.33 -17.25 -5.63
N ARG A 393 -7.80 -16.39 -4.72
CA ARG A 393 -8.84 -15.41 -4.98
C ARG A 393 -8.76 -14.24 -4.02
N THR A 394 -9.32 -13.12 -4.43
CA THR A 394 -9.33 -11.86 -3.67
C THR A 394 -10.76 -11.38 -3.52
N ALA A 395 -11.19 -11.14 -2.28
CA ALA A 395 -12.41 -10.41 -1.97
C ALA A 395 -12.24 -8.94 -2.35
N VAL A 396 -13.27 -8.35 -2.93
CA VAL A 396 -13.30 -6.95 -3.39
C VAL A 396 -14.45 -6.27 -2.66
N HIS A 397 -14.22 -5.10 -2.08
CA HIS A 397 -15.19 -4.35 -1.27
C HIS A 397 -15.28 -2.90 -1.77
N ARG A 398 -16.47 -2.46 -2.20
CA ARG A 398 -16.74 -1.08 -2.61
C ARG A 398 -17.37 -0.29 -1.47
N PHE A 399 -16.84 0.88 -1.20
CA PHE A 399 -17.36 1.87 -0.25
C PHE A 399 -17.65 3.17 -1.01
N ALA A 400 -18.72 3.88 -0.64
CA ALA A 400 -18.99 5.21 -1.15
C ALA A 400 -18.02 6.22 -0.53
N VAL A 401 -17.53 7.16 -1.34
CA VAL A 401 -16.85 8.37 -0.86
C VAL A 401 -17.61 9.60 -1.36
N SER A 402 -17.40 10.73 -0.69
CA SER A 402 -17.89 12.04 -1.15
C SER A 402 -16.97 13.16 -0.70
N PHE A 403 -17.14 14.30 -1.36
CA PHE A 403 -16.45 15.57 -1.13
C PHE A 403 -17.03 16.37 0.05
N ASP A 404 -18.10 15.88 0.70
CA ASP A 404 -18.88 16.64 1.71
C ASP A 404 -19.05 15.94 3.07
N GLN A 405 -18.59 14.69 3.18
CA GLN A 405 -18.76 13.84 4.38
C GLN A 405 -17.52 12.99 4.61
N GLN A 406 -17.06 12.92 5.85
CA GLN A 406 -15.87 12.18 6.29
C GLN A 406 -16.11 10.67 6.31
N ARG A 407 -17.37 10.24 6.52
CA ARG A 407 -17.76 8.83 6.60
C ARG A 407 -17.58 8.14 5.23
N THR A 408 -17.33 6.83 5.26
CA THR A 408 -17.06 6.02 4.06
C THR A 408 -17.97 4.78 4.04
N PRO A 409 -19.26 4.92 3.66
CA PRO A 409 -20.25 3.86 3.82
C PRO A 409 -20.00 2.66 2.89
N TYR A 410 -20.00 1.45 3.45
CA TYR A 410 -19.97 0.20 2.68
C TYR A 410 -21.17 0.08 1.72
N GLN A 411 -20.92 -0.41 0.50
CA GLN A 411 -21.94 -0.62 -0.52
C GLN A 411 -22.11 -2.11 -0.86
N GLY A 412 -21.03 -2.81 -1.22
CA GLY A 412 -21.11 -4.21 -1.62
C GLY A 412 -19.77 -4.89 -1.81
N SER A 413 -19.79 -6.23 -1.89
CA SER A 413 -18.58 -7.06 -2.06
C SER A 413 -18.76 -8.20 -3.06
N GLY A 414 -17.65 -8.72 -3.56
CA GLY A 414 -17.58 -9.90 -4.42
C GLY A 414 -16.20 -10.55 -4.39
N PHE A 415 -15.93 -11.47 -5.32
CA PHE A 415 -14.61 -12.10 -5.47
C PHE A 415 -14.11 -12.00 -6.91
N VAL A 416 -12.81 -11.76 -7.08
CA VAL A 416 -12.05 -12.09 -8.30
C VAL A 416 -11.15 -13.29 -8.03
N GLN A 417 -10.83 -14.07 -9.06
CA GLN A 417 -9.78 -15.09 -8.96
C GLN A 417 -8.40 -14.42 -9.04
N GLY A 418 -7.40 -14.99 -8.37
CA GLY A 418 -6.06 -14.42 -8.28
C GLY A 418 -5.89 -13.29 -7.26
N ILE A 419 -4.64 -12.82 -7.18
CA ILE A 419 -4.15 -11.72 -6.35
C ILE A 419 -3.91 -10.48 -7.23
N VAL A 420 -4.26 -9.30 -6.70
CA VAL A 420 -4.07 -8.00 -7.35
C VAL A 420 -2.62 -7.51 -7.11
N ASN A 421 -1.91 -7.10 -8.17
CA ASN A 421 -0.48 -6.74 -8.10
C ASN A 421 -0.23 -5.44 -7.32
N ASP A 422 -0.96 -4.39 -7.68
CA ASP A 422 -0.75 -3.01 -7.25
C ASP A 422 -2.07 -2.22 -7.31
N GLN A 423 -2.04 -0.93 -6.95
CA GLN A 423 -3.20 -0.06 -7.07
C GLN A 423 -3.62 0.23 -8.53
N PHE A 424 -2.70 0.20 -9.50
CA PHE A 424 -2.98 0.45 -10.92
C PHE A 424 -3.63 -0.74 -11.64
N SER A 425 -3.59 -1.90 -10.99
CA SER A 425 -4.32 -3.14 -11.34
C SER A 425 -5.80 -3.08 -10.96
N ILE A 426 -6.28 -1.93 -10.45
CA ILE A 426 -7.70 -1.63 -10.18
C ILE A 426 -8.08 -0.33 -10.89
N ASP A 427 -9.26 -0.31 -11.48
CA ASP A 427 -9.94 0.87 -12.00
C ASP A 427 -11.46 0.74 -11.77
N GLU A 428 -12.19 1.85 -11.73
CA GLU A 428 -13.65 1.84 -11.91
C GLU A 428 -14.10 2.93 -12.89
N ARG A 429 -14.90 2.52 -13.87
CA ARG A 429 -15.42 3.36 -14.96
C ARG A 429 -16.89 3.02 -15.23
N ASP A 430 -17.74 4.03 -15.33
CA ASP A 430 -19.18 3.91 -15.64
C ASP A 430 -19.94 2.89 -14.74
N GLY A 431 -19.52 2.76 -13.48
CA GLY A 431 -20.08 1.80 -12.50
C GLY A 431 -19.63 0.35 -12.68
N ILE A 432 -18.60 0.10 -13.50
CA ILE A 432 -17.93 -1.19 -13.66
C ILE A 432 -16.54 -1.11 -13.03
N ILE A 433 -16.30 -1.93 -12.01
CA ILE A 433 -14.96 -2.15 -11.44
C ILE A 433 -14.19 -3.08 -12.39
N ARG A 434 -12.93 -2.74 -12.67
CA ARG A 434 -12.05 -3.44 -13.62
C ARG A 434 -10.76 -3.80 -12.88
N ILE A 435 -10.45 -5.09 -12.78
CA ILE A 435 -9.33 -5.59 -11.96
C ILE A 435 -8.48 -6.56 -12.77
N ALA A 436 -7.17 -6.37 -12.71
CA ALA A 436 -6.18 -7.31 -13.20
C ALA A 436 -5.58 -8.13 -12.05
N THR A 437 -5.44 -9.45 -12.23
CA THR A 437 -4.89 -10.36 -11.22
C THR A 437 -3.89 -11.35 -11.80
N THR A 438 -2.91 -11.73 -10.97
CA THR A 438 -2.12 -12.95 -11.14
C THR A 438 -2.82 -14.06 -10.35
N ARG A 439 -3.24 -15.13 -11.01
CA ARG A 439 -3.85 -16.31 -10.39
C ARG A 439 -2.86 -17.45 -10.29
N THR A 440 -2.69 -17.98 -9.09
CA THR A 440 -1.99 -19.23 -8.81
C THR A 440 -3.00 -20.37 -8.79
N THR A 441 -2.74 -21.44 -9.54
CA THR A 441 -3.54 -22.67 -9.54
C THR A 441 -2.67 -23.85 -9.15
N TRP A 442 -3.09 -24.58 -8.13
CA TRP A 442 -2.41 -25.79 -7.63
C TRP A 442 -3.11 -27.05 -8.17
N ALA A 443 -2.38 -28.16 -8.23
CA ALA A 443 -2.92 -29.44 -8.67
C ALA A 443 -3.85 -30.07 -7.61
N ASP A 444 -5.03 -30.53 -8.04
CA ASP A 444 -6.00 -31.26 -7.20
C ASP A 444 -5.39 -32.56 -6.64
N GLN A 445 -5.05 -32.53 -5.34
CA GLN A 445 -4.54 -33.68 -4.58
C GLN A 445 -5.68 -34.43 -3.86
N ASN A 446 -6.73 -34.79 -4.61
CA ASN A 446 -7.69 -35.89 -4.39
C ASN A 446 -7.75 -36.40 -2.93
N VAL A 447 -8.62 -35.77 -2.13
CA VAL A 447 -8.83 -36.08 -0.71
C VAL A 447 -9.14 -37.58 -0.51
N GLY A 448 -8.17 -38.31 0.05
CA GLY A 448 -8.25 -39.75 0.30
C GLY A 448 -7.35 -40.64 -0.58
N ALA A 449 -6.63 -40.08 -1.54
CA ALA A 449 -5.46 -40.74 -2.13
C ALA A 449 -4.21 -40.49 -1.25
N VAL A 450 -3.29 -41.45 -1.19
CA VAL A 450 -1.95 -41.23 -0.61
C VAL A 450 -1.28 -40.11 -1.41
N ALA A 451 -0.70 -39.12 -0.74
CA ALA A 451 0.00 -38.02 -1.39
C ALA A 451 0.99 -38.59 -2.43
N PRO A 452 0.86 -38.27 -3.73
CA PRO A 452 1.66 -38.93 -4.77
C PRO A 452 3.14 -38.64 -4.55
N ASP A 453 4.07 -39.57 -4.78
CA ASP A 453 5.51 -39.42 -4.45
C ASP A 453 6.22 -38.20 -5.10
N ILE A 454 5.55 -37.50 -6.02
CA ILE A 454 6.05 -36.39 -6.82
C ILE A 454 5.35 -35.09 -6.40
N TRP A 455 6.11 -34.06 -6.06
CA TRP A 455 5.60 -32.69 -5.91
C TRP A 455 5.30 -32.10 -7.30
N VAL A 456 4.12 -31.52 -7.46
CA VAL A 456 3.74 -30.78 -8.67
C VAL A 456 3.74 -29.29 -8.30
N PRO A 457 4.57 -28.45 -8.95
CA PRO A 457 4.53 -27.01 -8.71
C PRO A 457 3.17 -26.43 -9.12
N PRO A 458 2.68 -25.37 -8.45
CA PRO A 458 1.56 -24.60 -8.96
C PRO A 458 1.91 -23.94 -10.29
N THR A 459 0.89 -23.72 -11.12
CA THR A 459 0.95 -22.93 -12.35
C THR A 459 0.36 -21.55 -12.09
N THR A 460 0.96 -20.49 -12.62
CA THR A 460 0.32 -19.17 -12.66
C THR A 460 -0.30 -18.88 -14.02
N ASP A 461 -1.36 -18.08 -14.04
CA ASP A 461 -1.83 -17.36 -15.22
C ASP A 461 -2.40 -16.00 -14.78
N ASN A 462 -2.78 -15.15 -15.72
CA ASN A 462 -3.17 -13.78 -15.45
C ASN A 462 -4.57 -13.50 -16.05
N LEU A 463 -5.37 -12.68 -15.38
CA LEU A 463 -6.76 -12.42 -15.75
C LEU A 463 -7.05 -10.92 -15.67
N VAL A 464 -7.90 -10.41 -16.57
CA VAL A 464 -8.58 -9.12 -16.38
C VAL A 464 -10.08 -9.37 -16.27
N SER A 465 -10.66 -8.93 -15.16
CA SER A 465 -12.04 -9.20 -14.76
C SER A 465 -12.82 -7.92 -14.52
N THR A 466 -14.11 -7.96 -14.83
CA THR A 466 -15.06 -6.85 -14.70
C THR A 466 -16.14 -7.20 -13.70
N LEU A 467 -16.43 -6.32 -12.75
CA LEU A 467 -17.46 -6.49 -11.73
C LEU A 467 -18.49 -5.36 -11.79
N ARG A 468 -19.74 -5.69 -11.48
CA ARG A 468 -20.87 -4.75 -11.46
C ARG A 468 -21.58 -4.86 -10.11
N LEU A 469 -21.91 -3.73 -9.50
CA LEU A 469 -22.71 -3.70 -8.27
C LEU A 469 -24.19 -3.95 -8.59
N ASP A 470 -24.74 -5.07 -8.13
CA ASP A 470 -26.19 -5.29 -8.02
C ASP A 470 -26.60 -5.41 -6.54
N GLY A 471 -27.42 -4.47 -6.07
CA GLY A 471 -27.73 -4.29 -4.65
C GLY A 471 -26.47 -4.10 -3.80
N ASN A 472 -26.07 -5.16 -3.10
CA ASN A 472 -24.90 -5.21 -2.21
C ASN A 472 -23.87 -6.27 -2.64
N ALA A 473 -24.00 -6.84 -3.85
CA ALA A 473 -23.07 -7.80 -4.42
C ALA A 473 -22.30 -7.18 -5.59
N LEU A 474 -20.99 -7.37 -5.64
CA LEU A 474 -20.17 -7.12 -6.83
C LEU A 474 -20.16 -8.42 -7.66
N GLU A 475 -21.08 -8.54 -8.60
CA GLU A 475 -21.17 -9.71 -9.47
C GLU A 475 -20.13 -9.63 -10.60
N LEU A 476 -19.48 -10.76 -10.90
CA LEU A 476 -18.54 -10.88 -12.02
C LEU A 476 -19.32 -10.78 -13.35
N ALA A 477 -19.19 -9.64 -14.03
CA ALA A 477 -19.82 -9.40 -15.31
C ALA A 477 -19.10 -10.15 -16.44
N GLY A 478 -17.77 -10.18 -16.40
CA GLY A 478 -16.93 -10.82 -17.40
C GLY A 478 -15.48 -11.02 -16.95
N SER A 479 -14.73 -11.81 -17.72
CA SER A 479 -13.30 -12.01 -17.51
C SER A 479 -12.63 -12.44 -18.82
N THR A 480 -11.35 -12.13 -18.99
CA THR A 480 -10.56 -12.62 -20.12
C THR A 480 -10.35 -14.14 -20.04
N PRO A 481 -9.99 -14.79 -21.15
CA PRO A 481 -9.24 -16.05 -21.08
C PRO A 481 -7.94 -15.85 -20.25
N PRO A 482 -7.36 -16.92 -19.70
CA PRO A 482 -6.05 -16.88 -19.05
C PRO A 482 -4.95 -16.33 -19.97
N LEU A 483 -4.15 -15.41 -19.43
CA LEU A 483 -3.05 -14.73 -20.11
C LEU A 483 -1.69 -15.18 -19.54
N ALA A 484 -0.70 -15.34 -20.42
CA ALA A 484 0.69 -15.63 -20.07
C ALA A 484 0.90 -16.78 -19.04
N GLU A 485 0.69 -18.02 -19.48
CA GLU A 485 0.84 -19.22 -18.64
C GLU A 485 2.26 -19.37 -18.07
N GLY A 486 2.35 -19.37 -16.74
CA GLY A 486 3.60 -19.45 -15.97
C GLY A 486 4.32 -18.11 -15.80
N GLU A 487 3.67 -16.99 -16.09
CA GLU A 487 4.15 -15.63 -15.82
C GLU A 487 3.29 -14.95 -14.72
N ARG A 488 3.66 -13.72 -14.34
CA ARG A 488 2.90 -12.86 -13.41
C ARG A 488 2.76 -11.45 -13.97
N ILE A 489 1.73 -10.71 -13.58
CA ILE A 489 1.65 -9.26 -13.81
C ILE A 489 2.83 -8.57 -13.13
N PHE A 490 3.43 -7.59 -13.82
CA PHE A 490 4.41 -6.66 -13.27
C PHE A 490 3.89 -5.22 -13.25
N SER A 491 3.06 -4.85 -14.24
CA SER A 491 2.44 -3.52 -14.30
C SER A 491 1.09 -3.59 -15.04
N ALA A 492 0.17 -2.69 -14.68
CA ALA A 492 -1.14 -2.56 -15.29
C ALA A 492 -1.51 -1.09 -15.51
N ARG A 493 -2.28 -0.80 -16.56
CA ARG A 493 -2.90 0.53 -16.75
C ARG A 493 -4.22 0.44 -17.51
N PHE A 494 -5.25 1.06 -16.97
CA PHE A 494 -6.55 1.25 -17.63
C PHE A 494 -6.59 2.64 -18.28
N ILE A 495 -7.02 2.72 -19.54
CA ILE A 495 -7.13 3.98 -20.31
C ILE A 495 -8.39 3.93 -21.16
N GLY A 496 -9.36 4.79 -20.84
CA GLY A 496 -10.68 4.74 -21.49
C GLY A 496 -11.29 3.34 -21.36
N ASP A 497 -11.66 2.74 -22.48
CA ASP A 497 -12.29 1.40 -22.53
C ASP A 497 -11.27 0.26 -22.70
N LEU A 498 -9.97 0.55 -22.61
CA LEU A 498 -8.87 -0.42 -22.75
C LEU A 498 -8.15 -0.69 -21.44
N ALA A 499 -7.59 -1.89 -21.31
CA ALA A 499 -6.56 -2.22 -20.33
C ALA A 499 -5.26 -2.65 -21.03
N TYR A 500 -4.15 -2.24 -20.44
CA TYR A 500 -2.80 -2.61 -20.83
C TYR A 500 -2.14 -3.34 -19.68
N ILE A 501 -1.67 -4.57 -19.92
CA ILE A 501 -1.08 -5.44 -18.91
C ILE A 501 0.29 -5.89 -19.38
N VAL A 502 1.27 -5.75 -18.50
CA VAL A 502 2.65 -6.22 -18.66
C VAL A 502 2.84 -7.43 -17.75
N THR A 503 3.34 -8.54 -18.31
CA THR A 503 3.69 -9.75 -17.55
C THR A 503 5.16 -10.09 -17.76
N PHE A 504 5.78 -10.86 -16.85
CA PHE A 504 7.17 -11.24 -17.06
C PHE A 504 7.54 -12.64 -16.56
N ARG A 505 8.53 -13.19 -17.28
CA ARG A 505 9.32 -14.36 -16.88
C ARG A 505 10.73 -14.36 -17.50
N GLN A 506 10.84 -13.96 -18.78
CA GLN A 506 12.12 -13.78 -19.51
C GLN A 506 12.02 -12.73 -20.64
N VAL A 507 10.83 -12.56 -21.20
CA VAL A 507 10.44 -11.55 -22.21
C VAL A 507 9.04 -11.10 -21.81
N ASP A 508 8.77 -9.79 -21.85
CA ASP A 508 7.49 -9.19 -21.45
C ASP A 508 6.53 -9.08 -22.65
N PRO A 509 5.33 -9.69 -22.61
CA PRO A 509 4.23 -9.36 -23.50
C PRO A 509 3.36 -8.24 -22.93
N LEU A 510 3.49 -7.03 -23.49
CA LEU A 510 2.48 -5.98 -23.34
C LEU A 510 1.20 -6.44 -24.06
N PHE A 511 0.17 -6.81 -23.29
CA PHE A 511 -1.17 -7.11 -23.80
C PHE A 511 -2.03 -5.85 -23.88
N ALA A 512 -2.82 -5.73 -24.94
CA ALA A 512 -3.90 -4.75 -25.06
C ALA A 512 -5.26 -5.46 -25.04
N ILE A 513 -6.20 -4.98 -24.22
CA ILE A 513 -7.46 -5.66 -23.89
C ILE A 513 -8.65 -4.69 -24.00
N ASP A 514 -9.65 -5.04 -24.81
CA ASP A 514 -10.96 -4.38 -24.91
C ASP A 514 -11.84 -4.75 -23.71
N LEU A 515 -12.29 -3.72 -22.98
CA LEU A 515 -13.25 -3.79 -21.86
C LEU A 515 -14.52 -2.96 -22.11
N GLY A 516 -14.73 -2.46 -23.33
CA GLY A 516 -15.91 -1.65 -23.70
C GLY A 516 -17.21 -2.47 -23.73
N ASP A 517 -17.10 -3.79 -23.80
CA ASP A 517 -18.16 -4.73 -23.44
C ASP A 517 -17.78 -5.43 -22.12
N PRO A 518 -18.33 -5.00 -20.96
CA PRO A 518 -17.95 -5.54 -19.66
C PRO A 518 -18.44 -6.98 -19.44
N GLU A 519 -19.29 -7.53 -20.30
CA GLU A 519 -19.70 -8.95 -20.26
C GLU A 519 -18.87 -9.81 -21.24
N SER A 520 -18.01 -9.19 -22.05
CA SER A 520 -17.06 -9.89 -22.93
C SER A 520 -15.73 -9.13 -23.06
N PRO A 521 -14.85 -9.14 -22.04
CA PRO A 521 -13.45 -8.73 -22.17
C PRO A 521 -12.72 -9.49 -23.30
N LYS A 522 -11.93 -8.80 -24.13
CA LYS A 522 -11.25 -9.38 -25.30
C LYS A 522 -9.80 -8.93 -25.40
N VAL A 523 -8.86 -9.87 -25.48
CA VAL A 523 -7.48 -9.56 -25.89
C VAL A 523 -7.48 -9.12 -27.36
N LEU A 524 -6.91 -7.95 -27.64
CA LEU A 524 -6.80 -7.38 -28.98
C LEU A 524 -5.47 -7.71 -29.64
N GLY A 525 -4.37 -7.59 -28.89
CA GLY A 525 -3.00 -7.78 -29.38
C GLY A 525 -1.99 -8.05 -28.25
N GLU A 526 -0.81 -8.53 -28.63
CA GLU A 526 0.37 -8.70 -27.77
C GLU A 526 1.60 -8.10 -28.45
N LEU A 527 2.45 -7.41 -27.69
CA LEU A 527 3.78 -6.96 -28.11
C LEU A 527 4.83 -7.56 -27.18
N LYS A 528 5.68 -8.44 -27.70
CA LYS A 528 6.77 -9.07 -26.95
C LYS A 528 8.06 -8.28 -27.05
N ILE A 529 8.65 -7.95 -25.91
CA ILE A 529 9.84 -7.12 -25.74
C ILE A 529 10.79 -7.68 -24.67
N PRO A 530 12.12 -7.58 -24.86
CA PRO A 530 13.09 -7.95 -23.83
C PRO A 530 13.20 -6.83 -22.78
N GLY A 531 13.19 -7.23 -21.50
CA GLY A 531 12.95 -6.35 -20.36
C GLY A 531 11.58 -6.60 -19.71
N PHE A 532 11.19 -5.69 -18.82
CA PHE A 532 9.81 -5.53 -18.33
C PHE A 532 9.59 -4.07 -17.90
N SER A 533 8.35 -3.58 -17.98
CA SER A 533 7.96 -2.28 -17.39
C SER A 533 7.45 -2.46 -15.96
N ASP A 534 7.92 -1.64 -15.02
CA ASP A 534 7.40 -1.62 -13.65
C ASP A 534 6.24 -0.62 -13.52
N TYR A 535 6.37 0.57 -14.12
CA TYR A 535 5.34 1.61 -14.12
C TYR A 535 4.98 2.08 -15.53
N MET A 536 3.67 2.25 -15.76
CA MET A 536 3.09 2.71 -17.03
C MET A 536 2.28 4.00 -16.87
N HIS A 537 2.61 5.00 -17.70
CA HIS A 537 2.00 6.32 -17.74
C HIS A 537 1.37 6.60 -19.12
N PRO A 538 0.14 7.15 -19.22
CA PRO A 538 -0.43 7.57 -20.50
C PRO A 538 0.38 8.71 -21.14
N LEU A 539 0.72 8.61 -22.44
CA LEU A 539 1.42 9.66 -23.18
C LEU A 539 0.51 10.27 -24.26
N GLY A 540 -0.50 11.01 -23.82
CA GLY A 540 -1.55 11.54 -24.69
C GLY A 540 -2.40 10.44 -25.34
N ASP A 541 -3.00 10.74 -26.49
CA ASP A 541 -3.83 9.77 -27.21
C ASP A 541 -2.96 8.67 -27.86
N GLY A 542 -3.21 7.42 -27.48
CA GLY A 542 -2.68 6.24 -28.17
C GLY A 542 -1.21 5.91 -27.91
N HIS A 543 -0.57 6.45 -26.86
CA HIS A 543 0.78 6.04 -26.47
C HIS A 543 0.91 5.74 -24.97
N LEU A 544 1.84 4.87 -24.61
CA LEU A 544 2.25 4.60 -23.22
C LEU A 544 3.73 4.97 -23.05
N LEU A 545 4.03 5.77 -22.03
CA LEU A 545 5.38 6.05 -21.54
C LEU A 545 5.64 5.15 -20.32
N THR A 546 6.73 4.39 -20.30
CA THR A 546 7.03 3.47 -19.20
C THR A 546 8.46 3.60 -18.69
N ILE A 547 8.65 3.20 -17.43
CA ILE A 547 9.97 3.00 -16.81
C ILE A 547 10.06 1.55 -16.31
N GLY A 548 11.21 0.92 -16.51
CA GLY A 548 11.37 -0.51 -16.33
C GLY A 548 12.82 -0.98 -16.29
N ARG A 549 13.04 -2.27 -16.50
CA ARG A 549 14.35 -2.93 -16.61
C ARG A 549 14.64 -3.36 -18.04
N ASP A 550 15.85 -3.10 -18.53
CA ASP A 550 16.33 -3.68 -19.78
C ASP A 550 17.06 -5.01 -19.51
N ILE A 551 16.48 -6.12 -19.95
CA ILE A 551 17.08 -7.46 -19.83
C ILE A 551 17.51 -7.93 -21.22
N ASP A 552 18.78 -8.29 -21.41
CA ASP A 552 19.26 -8.89 -22.66
C ASP A 552 18.69 -10.30 -22.86
N GLU A 553 17.92 -10.50 -23.93
CA GLU A 553 17.16 -11.74 -24.21
C GLU A 553 18.05 -13.00 -24.16
N VAL A 554 19.27 -12.92 -24.68
CA VAL A 554 20.15 -14.08 -24.94
C VAL A 554 21.02 -14.43 -23.73
N THR A 555 21.52 -13.42 -23.02
CA THR A 555 22.42 -13.57 -21.87
C THR A 555 21.69 -13.50 -20.53
N GLN A 556 20.43 -13.05 -20.52
CA GLN A 556 19.62 -12.80 -19.33
C GLN A 556 20.32 -11.83 -18.35
N ARG A 557 21.12 -10.90 -18.90
CA ARG A 557 21.76 -9.83 -18.14
C ARG A 557 20.78 -8.66 -17.99
N ASP A 558 20.64 -8.17 -16.76
CA ASP A 558 20.08 -6.86 -16.49
C ASP A 558 21.11 -5.77 -16.86
N ASN A 559 20.71 -4.87 -17.77
CA ASN A 559 21.49 -3.72 -18.25
C ASN A 559 21.13 -2.41 -17.51
N GLY A 560 20.16 -2.44 -16.59
CA GLY A 560 19.73 -1.32 -15.77
C GLY A 560 18.36 -0.76 -16.10
N THR A 561 18.08 0.44 -15.56
CA THR A 561 16.80 1.13 -15.78
C THR A 561 16.70 1.66 -17.21
N ALA A 562 15.53 1.49 -17.82
CA ALA A 562 15.22 1.98 -19.16
C ALA A 562 13.87 2.71 -19.20
N LEU A 563 13.74 3.63 -20.15
CA LEU A 563 12.51 4.31 -20.53
C LEU A 563 12.03 3.77 -21.88
N GLN A 564 10.72 3.58 -22.04
CA GLN A 564 10.11 3.10 -23.29
C GLN A 564 8.88 3.93 -23.67
N ILE A 565 8.62 4.06 -24.97
CA ILE A 565 7.35 4.57 -25.51
C ILE A 565 6.75 3.50 -26.42
N PHE A 566 5.52 3.11 -26.13
CA PHE A 566 4.71 2.24 -26.97
C PHE A 566 3.71 3.07 -27.77
N ASP A 567 3.63 2.81 -29.07
CA ASP A 567 2.47 3.19 -29.89
C ASP A 567 1.42 2.09 -29.72
N VAL A 568 0.28 2.50 -29.17
CA VAL A 568 -0.92 1.67 -28.94
C VAL A 568 -2.14 2.27 -29.65
N SER A 569 -1.91 3.13 -30.66
CA SER A 569 -2.98 3.76 -31.46
C SER A 569 -3.73 2.76 -32.36
N ASP A 570 -3.08 1.65 -32.69
CA ASP A 570 -3.74 0.39 -33.08
C ASP A 570 -3.51 -0.66 -31.97
N PRO A 571 -4.45 -0.84 -31.02
CA PRO A 571 -4.31 -1.81 -29.93
C PRO A 571 -4.41 -3.27 -30.41
N VAL A 572 -4.68 -3.55 -31.69
CA VAL A 572 -4.54 -4.91 -32.28
C VAL A 572 -3.08 -5.17 -32.69
N ASN A 573 -2.30 -4.14 -32.98
CA ASN A 573 -0.90 -4.22 -33.42
C ASN A 573 0.01 -3.25 -32.64
N PRO A 574 0.04 -3.28 -31.28
CA PRO A 574 0.88 -2.39 -30.48
C PRO A 574 2.37 -2.55 -30.83
N SER A 575 3.14 -1.46 -30.75
CA SER A 575 4.56 -1.47 -31.14
C SER A 575 5.44 -0.61 -30.24
N LEU A 576 6.71 -0.98 -30.11
CA LEU A 576 7.72 -0.18 -29.41
C LEU A 576 8.18 0.96 -30.35
N ALA A 577 7.74 2.17 -30.08
CA ALA A 577 8.09 3.35 -30.86
C ALA A 577 9.51 3.83 -30.51
N HIS A 578 9.82 3.96 -29.21
CA HIS A 578 11.10 4.48 -28.71
C HIS A 578 11.58 3.73 -27.47
N LYS A 579 12.90 3.63 -27.28
CA LYS A 579 13.53 3.06 -26.07
C LYS A 579 14.84 3.78 -25.78
N ALA A 580 15.06 4.15 -24.52
CA ALA A 580 16.30 4.73 -24.02
C ALA A 580 16.78 3.95 -22.79
N LEU A 581 18.05 3.54 -22.77
CA LEU A 581 18.68 3.00 -21.57
C LEU A 581 19.20 4.17 -20.73
N VAL A 582 18.78 4.27 -19.46
CA VAL A 582 19.28 5.27 -18.51
C VAL A 582 20.65 4.83 -17.99
N GLY A 583 20.75 3.56 -17.58
CA GLY A 583 22.01 2.90 -17.22
C GLY A 583 21.88 1.93 -16.05
N GLU A 584 22.97 1.27 -15.70
CA GLU A 584 23.05 0.38 -14.54
C GLU A 584 22.89 1.16 -13.23
N GLY A 585 21.73 0.98 -12.61
CA GLY A 585 21.26 1.67 -11.42
C GLY A 585 19.79 1.31 -11.18
N TYR A 586 19.10 2.08 -10.33
CA TYR A 586 17.68 1.92 -10.00
C TYR A 586 17.00 3.29 -9.88
N SER A 587 15.68 3.32 -10.04
CA SER A 587 14.86 4.50 -9.76
C SER A 587 13.80 4.20 -8.70
N GLU A 588 13.51 5.17 -7.84
CA GLU A 588 12.30 5.11 -7.00
C GLU A 588 11.05 5.07 -7.89
N ALA A 589 11.09 5.73 -9.06
CA ALA A 589 10.00 5.77 -10.02
C ALA A 589 9.68 4.43 -10.71
N ASN A 590 10.50 3.39 -10.51
CA ASN A 590 10.11 2.02 -10.87
C ASN A 590 8.93 1.53 -9.99
N HIS A 591 8.89 1.86 -8.70
CA HIS A 591 7.91 1.31 -7.73
C HIS A 591 7.06 2.37 -7.01
N ASN A 592 7.44 3.64 -7.07
CA ASN A 592 6.65 4.76 -6.56
C ASN A 592 6.31 5.73 -7.71
N HIS A 593 5.05 5.72 -8.16
CA HIS A 593 4.60 6.60 -9.25
C HIS A 593 4.76 8.08 -8.92
N LYS A 594 4.74 8.47 -7.64
CA LYS A 594 4.94 9.88 -7.20
C LYS A 594 6.36 10.38 -7.48
N ALA A 595 7.33 9.47 -7.58
CA ALA A 595 8.69 9.78 -8.03
C ALA A 595 8.82 9.91 -9.57
N PHE A 596 7.80 9.52 -10.34
CA PHE A 596 7.73 9.70 -11.80
C PHE A 596 7.01 11.00 -12.12
N ASN A 597 7.75 12.12 -12.24
CA ASN A 597 7.17 13.42 -12.56
C ASN A 597 7.23 13.68 -14.08
N PHE A 598 6.12 13.47 -14.78
CA PHE A 598 5.97 13.85 -16.18
C PHE A 598 5.10 15.10 -16.33
N TYR A 599 5.73 16.23 -16.63
CA TYR A 599 5.07 17.51 -16.85
C TYR A 599 4.63 17.63 -18.33
N ALA A 600 3.49 17.00 -18.62
CA ALA A 600 3.01 16.70 -19.96
C ALA A 600 2.95 17.91 -20.92
N ASP A 601 2.47 19.07 -20.45
CA ASP A 601 2.34 20.30 -21.26
C ASP A 601 3.68 20.86 -21.77
N LYS A 602 4.80 20.51 -21.11
CA LYS A 602 6.16 20.86 -21.51
C LYS A 602 6.90 19.69 -22.17
N GLY A 603 6.36 18.47 -22.11
CA GLY A 603 7.03 17.24 -22.53
C GLY A 603 8.26 16.90 -21.69
N LEU A 604 8.32 17.32 -20.42
CA LEU A 604 9.48 17.11 -19.54
C LEU A 604 9.23 15.96 -18.56
N LEU A 605 10.19 15.04 -18.44
CA LEU A 605 10.19 13.95 -17.47
C LEU A 605 11.37 14.10 -16.50
N ALA A 606 11.06 14.14 -15.20
CA ALA A 606 12.03 14.07 -14.12
C ALA A 606 11.76 12.85 -13.21
N PHE A 607 12.83 12.14 -12.83
CA PHE A 607 12.77 11.02 -11.88
C PHE A 607 14.09 10.84 -11.13
N PRO A 608 14.10 10.34 -9.89
CA PRO A 608 15.32 10.01 -9.18
C PRO A 608 16.01 8.80 -9.79
N PHE A 609 17.33 8.83 -9.92
CA PHE A 609 18.15 7.70 -10.35
C PHE A 609 19.35 7.54 -9.41
N VAL A 610 19.60 6.29 -8.99
CA VAL A 610 20.68 5.91 -8.09
C VAL A 610 21.55 4.88 -8.79
N SER A 611 22.86 5.13 -8.85
CA SER A 611 23.84 4.16 -9.36
C SER A 611 24.89 3.84 -8.29
N TYR A 612 25.33 2.58 -8.36
CA TYR A 612 26.39 2.00 -7.55
C TYR A 612 27.60 1.59 -8.41
N GLN A 613 27.69 2.04 -9.67
CA GLN A 613 28.84 1.77 -10.54
C GLN A 613 30.06 2.64 -10.17
N GLY A 614 30.93 2.07 -9.33
CA GLY A 614 32.20 2.69 -8.94
C GLY A 614 32.04 3.56 -7.70
N ASN A 615 31.71 4.84 -7.91
CA ASN A 615 31.28 5.71 -6.82
C ASN A 615 29.75 5.62 -6.68
N PHE A 616 29.23 5.88 -5.48
CA PHE A 616 27.80 6.13 -5.31
C PHE A 616 27.42 7.43 -6.04
N SER A 617 26.25 7.45 -6.71
CA SER A 617 25.61 8.68 -7.18
C SER A 617 24.10 8.61 -7.00
N SER A 618 23.48 9.68 -6.50
CA SER A 618 22.03 9.88 -6.53
C SER A 618 21.73 11.20 -7.22
N THR A 619 20.87 11.12 -8.24
CA THR A 619 20.63 12.21 -9.19
C THR A 619 19.14 12.35 -9.50
N LEU A 620 18.67 13.54 -9.84
CA LEU A 620 17.42 13.74 -10.55
C LEU A 620 17.72 13.75 -12.05
N GLU A 621 17.34 12.70 -12.78
CA GLU A 621 17.43 12.66 -14.24
C GLU A 621 16.40 13.61 -14.87
N LEU A 622 16.76 14.33 -15.95
CA LEU A 622 15.84 15.19 -16.70
C LEU A 622 15.90 14.90 -18.22
N TRP A 623 14.74 14.66 -18.80
CA TRP A 623 14.57 14.25 -20.20
C TRP A 623 13.43 15.03 -20.88
N ASP A 624 13.63 15.45 -22.14
CA ASP A 624 12.51 15.72 -23.05
C ASP A 624 11.93 14.38 -23.52
N VAL A 625 10.59 14.30 -23.57
CA VAL A 625 9.83 13.11 -23.96
C VAL A 625 8.69 13.51 -24.91
N SER A 626 8.67 12.92 -26.11
CA SER A 626 7.59 13.12 -27.08
C SER A 626 7.29 11.79 -27.79
N ALA A 627 6.01 11.52 -28.09
CA ALA A 627 5.62 10.32 -28.85
C ALA A 627 6.23 10.28 -30.27
N THR A 628 6.60 11.43 -30.83
CA THR A 628 7.14 11.54 -32.20
C THR A 628 8.67 11.45 -32.24
N ASP A 629 9.35 12.16 -31.35
CA ASP A 629 10.82 12.31 -31.35
C ASP A 629 11.52 11.38 -30.34
N GLY A 630 10.76 10.80 -29.41
CA GLY A 630 11.24 9.84 -28.43
C GLY A 630 11.79 10.51 -27.18
N PHE A 631 13.07 10.27 -26.92
CA PHE A 631 13.76 10.64 -25.69
C PHE A 631 15.01 11.49 -25.98
N SER A 632 15.13 12.63 -25.30
CA SER A 632 16.34 13.47 -25.31
C SER A 632 16.75 13.76 -23.87
N ARG A 633 17.92 13.29 -23.44
CA ARG A 633 18.42 13.55 -22.07
C ARG A 633 18.99 14.97 -22.00
N ARG A 634 18.36 15.83 -21.20
CA ARG A 634 18.88 17.18 -20.90
C ARG A 634 20.09 17.11 -19.97
N GLY A 635 20.02 16.27 -18.95
CA GLY A 635 21.10 16.07 -18.00
C GLY A 635 20.60 15.41 -16.72
N ALA A 636 21.28 15.69 -15.62
CA ALA A 636 20.83 15.30 -14.30
C ALA A 636 21.34 16.27 -13.22
N VAL A 637 20.57 16.44 -12.16
CA VAL A 637 20.93 17.23 -10.98
C VAL A 637 21.51 16.32 -9.90
N ASP A 638 22.72 16.60 -9.42
CA ASP A 638 23.36 15.90 -8.31
C ASP A 638 23.11 16.64 -6.97
N HIS A 639 22.99 15.88 -5.89
CA HIS A 639 22.86 16.36 -4.50
C HIS A 639 24.00 15.83 -3.59
N SER A 640 24.98 15.11 -4.13
CA SER A 640 26.05 14.47 -3.35
C SER A 640 26.84 15.47 -2.49
N ASP A 641 27.01 16.71 -2.95
CA ASP A 641 27.66 17.78 -2.19
C ASP A 641 26.86 18.28 -0.97
N LEU A 642 25.52 18.14 -0.97
CA LEU A 642 24.67 18.53 0.17
C LEU A 642 24.74 17.56 1.34
N VAL A 643 25.16 16.31 1.09
CA VAL A 643 25.30 15.26 2.12
C VAL A 643 26.76 14.96 2.45
N LEU A 644 27.71 15.41 1.62
CA LEU A 644 29.12 15.06 1.77
C LEU A 644 29.71 15.55 3.08
N ASP A 645 29.33 16.73 3.58
CA ASP A 645 29.83 17.25 4.86
C ASP A 645 29.29 16.44 6.06
N ASP A 646 27.99 16.11 6.08
CA ASP A 646 27.38 15.21 7.07
C ASP A 646 28.05 13.82 7.08
N CYS A 647 28.36 13.30 5.89
CA CYS A 647 29.03 12.02 5.69
C CYS A 647 30.52 12.03 6.06
N GLY A 648 31.14 13.17 6.38
CA GLY A 648 32.57 13.24 6.76
C GLY A 648 33.54 13.77 5.69
N GLY A 649 33.04 14.32 4.58
CA GLY A 649 33.78 15.18 3.66
C GLY A 649 34.59 14.47 2.55
N VAL A 650 34.31 13.21 2.25
CA VAL A 650 35.05 12.41 1.24
C VAL A 650 34.08 11.65 0.33
N PRO A 651 34.26 11.63 -1.01
CA PRO A 651 33.45 10.78 -1.89
C PRO A 651 33.74 9.29 -1.65
N TYR A 652 32.80 8.58 -1.02
CA TYR A 652 32.95 7.19 -0.62
C TYR A 652 32.80 6.19 -1.78
N PRO A 653 33.58 5.09 -1.77
CA PRO A 653 33.18 3.85 -2.43
C PRO A 653 31.84 3.37 -1.86
N VAL A 654 31.03 2.70 -2.69
CA VAL A 654 29.69 2.19 -2.32
C VAL A 654 29.69 1.40 -1.01
N GLU A 655 30.73 0.59 -0.78
CA GLU A 655 30.87 -0.29 0.40
C GLU A 655 31.02 0.48 1.73
N GLU A 656 31.47 1.74 1.70
CA GLU A 656 31.68 2.54 2.91
C GLU A 656 30.53 3.53 3.19
N PHE A 657 29.76 3.92 2.16
CA PHE A 657 28.79 5.03 2.26
C PHE A 657 27.79 4.86 3.42
N TYR A 658 27.09 3.71 3.46
CA TYR A 658 26.07 3.44 4.48
C TYR A 658 26.66 3.39 5.90
N TYR A 659 27.90 2.95 6.04
CA TYR A 659 28.61 2.88 7.32
C TYR A 659 29.11 4.25 7.85
N GLN A 660 29.25 5.27 6.99
CA GLN A 660 29.74 6.59 7.41
C GLN A 660 28.62 7.63 7.52
N CYS A 661 27.61 7.57 6.66
CA CYS A 661 26.50 8.54 6.66
C CYS A 661 25.31 8.12 7.55
N GLY A 662 25.12 6.83 7.83
CA GLY A 662 23.98 6.31 8.60
C GLY A 662 22.61 6.38 7.89
N TYR A 663 22.47 7.21 6.86
CA TYR A 663 21.26 7.35 6.02
C TYR A 663 21.58 7.18 4.53
N GLN A 664 20.56 6.92 3.71
CA GLN A 664 20.68 6.97 2.25
C GLN A 664 20.38 8.40 1.76
N PRO A 665 21.27 9.04 0.97
CA PRO A 665 21.26 10.48 0.72
C PRO A 665 20.30 10.90 -0.40
N GLN A 666 19.39 10.01 -0.76
CA GLN A 666 18.83 9.97 -2.11
C GLN A 666 17.96 11.18 -2.39
N ILE A 667 18.06 11.68 -3.61
CA ILE A 667 16.96 12.44 -4.21
C ILE A 667 15.77 11.48 -4.32
N SER A 668 14.57 11.97 -3.97
CA SER A 668 13.34 11.18 -4.04
C SER A 668 12.24 11.86 -4.87
N ARG A 669 12.32 13.18 -5.07
CA ARG A 669 11.36 13.93 -5.90
C ARG A 669 12.04 15.00 -6.74
N GLY A 670 11.38 15.31 -7.85
CA GLY A 670 11.55 16.53 -8.62
C GLY A 670 10.19 17.22 -8.77
N VAL A 671 10.16 18.54 -8.77
CA VAL A 671 8.96 19.37 -9.00
C VAL A 671 9.29 20.47 -10.01
N PHE A 672 8.50 20.62 -11.06
CA PHE A 672 8.64 21.70 -12.03
C PHE A 672 7.82 22.93 -11.59
N ILE A 673 8.38 24.13 -11.72
CA ILE A 673 7.64 25.40 -11.60
C ILE A 673 8.03 26.30 -12.79
N SER A 674 7.04 26.86 -13.47
CA SER A 674 7.16 27.65 -14.69
C SER A 674 7.06 29.16 -14.39
N GLY A 675 7.86 29.98 -15.07
CA GLY A 675 7.63 31.42 -15.27
C GLY A 675 7.07 31.70 -16.66
N ASP A 676 7.16 32.95 -17.13
CA ASP A 676 6.69 33.34 -18.47
C ASP A 676 7.62 32.88 -19.60
N ASP A 677 8.94 33.01 -19.40
CA ASP A 677 10.01 32.74 -20.39
C ASP A 677 11.02 31.67 -19.93
N GLN A 678 10.82 31.02 -18.78
CA GLN A 678 11.75 30.03 -18.18
C GLN A 678 10.99 28.95 -17.38
N GLU A 679 11.45 27.70 -17.44
CA GLU A 679 11.00 26.62 -16.55
C GLU A 679 12.12 26.18 -15.60
N PHE A 680 11.75 25.86 -14.36
CA PHE A 680 12.68 25.47 -13.31
C PHE A 680 12.34 24.10 -12.73
N ILE A 681 13.37 23.32 -12.38
CA ILE A 681 13.25 22.02 -11.72
C ILE A 681 13.83 22.09 -10.30
N TYR A 682 12.98 21.74 -9.32
CA TYR A 682 13.26 21.72 -7.90
C TYR A 682 13.50 20.26 -7.52
N SER A 683 14.73 19.89 -7.18
CA SER A 683 15.11 18.54 -6.76
C SER A 683 15.21 18.46 -5.24
N ILE A 684 14.67 17.39 -4.66
CA ILE A 684 14.50 17.23 -3.20
C ILE A 684 15.18 15.94 -2.72
N SER A 685 16.15 16.06 -1.81
CA SER A 685 16.88 14.94 -1.19
C SER A 685 16.81 14.96 0.34
N HIS A 686 17.68 14.19 1.02
CA HIS A 686 17.89 14.30 2.47
C HIS A 686 18.65 15.59 2.88
N GLY A 687 19.49 16.14 2.01
CA GLY A 687 20.31 17.35 2.31
C GLY A 687 19.63 18.69 2.00
N GLY A 688 18.43 18.69 1.41
CA GLY A 688 17.66 19.91 1.12
C GLY A 688 17.00 19.94 -0.25
N VAL A 689 16.62 21.15 -0.66
CA VAL A 689 16.02 21.51 -1.95
C VAL A 689 17.05 22.28 -2.80
N ARG A 690 17.12 21.98 -4.09
CA ARG A 690 17.97 22.68 -5.06
C ARG A 690 17.18 22.99 -6.33
N VAL A 691 17.44 24.14 -6.94
CA VAL A 691 16.72 24.62 -8.12
C VAL A 691 17.69 24.81 -9.28
N HIS A 692 17.29 24.35 -10.47
CA HIS A 692 17.97 24.64 -11.73
C HIS A 692 16.98 25.17 -12.77
N ASP A 693 17.48 25.93 -13.73
CA ASP A 693 16.80 26.18 -15.01
C ASP A 693 16.86 24.88 -15.84
N VAL A 694 15.77 24.49 -16.51
CA VAL A 694 15.74 23.24 -17.29
C VAL A 694 16.65 23.26 -18.52
N ASP A 695 17.11 24.42 -18.97
CA ASP A 695 18.11 24.60 -20.03
C ASP A 695 19.56 24.67 -19.49
N ASP A 696 19.79 24.87 -18.18
CA ASP A 696 21.12 24.82 -17.55
C ASP A 696 21.14 24.08 -16.19
N LEU A 697 21.29 22.76 -16.25
CA LEU A 697 21.51 21.89 -15.09
C LEU A 697 22.97 21.90 -14.58
N SER A 698 23.85 22.77 -15.08
CA SER A 698 25.26 22.83 -14.67
C SER A 698 25.54 23.79 -13.51
N THR A 699 24.62 24.73 -13.27
CA THR A 699 24.74 25.77 -12.23
C THR A 699 23.42 25.89 -11.46
N PRO A 700 23.39 25.65 -10.13
CA PRO A 700 22.17 25.82 -9.35
C PRO A 700 21.76 27.30 -9.30
N VAL A 701 20.48 27.53 -9.58
CA VAL A 701 19.79 28.83 -9.48
C VAL A 701 19.60 29.22 -8.02
N ALA A 702 19.27 28.24 -7.18
CA ALA A 702 19.18 28.36 -5.72
C ALA A 702 19.42 27.00 -5.05
N THR A 703 19.68 27.00 -3.73
CA THR A 703 19.88 25.81 -2.90
C THR A 703 19.61 26.19 -1.45
N ALA A 704 18.80 25.39 -0.76
CA ALA A 704 18.44 25.57 0.63
C ALA A 704 18.45 24.22 1.35
N THR A 705 19.18 24.15 2.46
CA THR A 705 19.13 23.00 3.37
C THR A 705 17.88 23.07 4.24
N TYR A 706 17.59 21.96 4.93
CA TYR A 706 16.62 21.93 6.03
C TYR A 706 17.13 22.70 7.27
#